data_AF-A0A1D6XRK1-F1
#
_entry.id   AF-A0A1D6XRK1-F1
#
_cell.length_a   1.000
_cell.length_b   1.000
_cell.length_c   1.000
_cell.angle_alpha   90.00
_cell.angle_beta   90.00
_cell.angle_gamma   90.00
#
_symmetry.space_group_name_H-M   'P 1'
#
loop_
_entity.id
_entity.type
_entity.pdbx_description
1 polymer ?
#
loop_
_entity_poly.entity_id
_entity_poly.type
_entity_poly.pdbx_seq_one_letter_code
_entity_poly.pdbx_strand_id
1 'polypeptide(L)'
;MSQCNFLPALVSIITSLVFQNCYAADCKNQARFMPWRSIYENVDFFITRVDFTGGKNCEFDFGPHLNRTDTKDIQTFDLVIGCMKPAAIKIKNPSNIQRKNVISYLEVGGPCEVDLEGVAVYANATDYRVQAITHGATLRMPNSSQEVRHLQSQIKKIGTLTLDGNNRGIPNIYVKYNWSYMAEVRFINLSIKHFPITLRHSMPRLQGLELPHNELEEPPDFPWAEDNLYLPCNLTRKAAFNEQYQDTTSVQPNIYRRFLNLDYNRVQNLSRFEFRGHLKKLSIQGNGLKVIGKDCLVNLTGINAIDLSINKLNMLPQGIFRGLKDLFDLRLNENNISVMFKDTFKDTTRIKTLYLNNNKLERIPKGFLLKNEELQELHLENNLINKLEYGALPNNSNKLKVLFISRNRLRSIPQDVFLTRSLENVYLTDNFITFESIIETLDSIFIEELLNVLRKSVSEMSIELRTDSIYIYLANNRIKSIDINDLNQEQMMKLKMILKVFKINLENNPLLCDCRAIKLTRVIKELETEYPHIKRRNGFQSWICQEPPELKGKEILTIPEDGFVCVKNLTGCPKEGTCSVRATDGSILIDIRNKNLKRLPLTMPVASNLELFLENNHITELSMRSYLDNVTVLRLSHNNIQKLNGSFVQRLTKTKIREFRIDSNKLKRLPRSIELLTSRNSFELLAVHSNFLICDCHSSWMKEWLLNSSDKIYDVEKVKCSSGKPTGKAIYSVPLEEFTCESGEKTPKDVLIIISITLAVLLVICIAVFLLVYFFRGEMKVLLYTNFNWHPFDRVDDSDPSKLYDAFISYSSHDREWVHNELKQKLEENDPPYRICVHDRDFEVGAPIHDNIINSVNRSKRMIMVLSDSFLKSEWCMLEFRAAHHKVLQDKTNYLIIILFEGIDPNSLDDETKLYLTTNTYLSVTNKWFWKKLLYSLPKPKLDSREDIDGDINLQYLQGYENETEL
;
A
#
# COMPACT_ATOMS: atom_id res chain seq x y z
N MET A 1 1.08 9.75 7.09
CA MET A 1 2.28 10.12 7.86
C MET A 1 3.27 8.96 7.74
N SER A 2 4.02 8.91 6.64
CA SER A 2 5.31 9.59 6.45
C SER A 2 6.45 8.85 7.13
N GLN A 3 7.14 8.05 6.30
CA GLN A 3 8.59 7.92 6.20
C GLN A 3 9.39 7.67 7.50
N CYS A 4 9.96 6.47 7.58
CA CYS A 4 11.41 6.27 7.79
C CYS A 4 11.78 4.79 7.56
N ASN A 5 11.62 4.32 6.32
CA ASN A 5 12.38 3.17 5.82
C ASN A 5 13.58 3.73 5.06
N PHE A 6 14.69 3.93 5.78
CA PHE A 6 16.01 4.19 5.20
C PHE A 6 17.03 3.30 5.92
N LEU A 7 17.49 2.28 5.19
CA LEU A 7 18.74 1.52 5.30
C LEU A 7 19.10 0.74 6.59
N PRO A 8 19.36 -0.57 6.42
CA PRO A 8 20.63 -1.13 6.87
C PRO A 8 21.28 -1.94 5.75
N ALA A 9 21.70 -1.27 4.67
CA ALA A 9 22.52 -1.90 3.63
C ALA A 9 23.78 -1.09 3.26
N LEU A 10 24.01 0.11 3.81
CA LEU A 10 25.25 0.89 3.61
C LEU A 10 26.15 1.05 4.84
N VAL A 11 25.89 0.36 5.95
CA VAL A 11 26.90 0.24 7.03
C VAL A 11 27.87 -0.93 6.79
N SER A 12 27.59 -1.79 5.81
CA SER A 12 28.44 -2.93 5.44
C SER A 12 29.49 -2.63 4.35
N ILE A 13 29.58 -1.39 3.82
CA ILE A 13 30.53 -1.05 2.74
C ILE A 13 31.49 0.11 3.12
N ILE A 14 31.20 0.93 4.15
CA ILE A 14 32.14 1.98 4.63
C ILE A 14 32.96 1.51 5.87
N THR A 15 32.98 0.21 6.15
CA THR A 15 33.99 -0.40 7.04
C THR A 15 34.88 -1.44 6.33
N SER A 16 34.81 -1.46 4.99
CA SER A 16 35.53 -2.43 4.14
C SER A 16 36.67 -1.81 3.32
N LEU A 17 36.98 -0.52 3.54
CA LEU A 17 38.07 0.20 2.84
C LEU A 17 39.11 0.81 3.81
N VAL A 18 39.37 0.14 4.93
CA VAL A 18 40.69 0.14 5.58
C VAL A 18 40.81 -1.21 6.28
N PHE A 19 41.12 -2.31 5.56
CA PHE A 19 41.75 -3.52 6.09
C PHE A 19 41.97 -4.53 4.94
N GLN A 20 42.59 -4.09 3.86
CA GLN A 20 43.42 -4.99 3.05
C GLN A 20 44.85 -4.84 3.56
N ASN A 21 45.20 -5.70 4.52
CA ASN A 21 46.51 -6.29 4.77
C ASN A 21 46.52 -6.83 6.21
N CYS A 22 46.32 -8.15 6.34
CA CYS A 22 47.26 -9.04 7.02
C CYS A 22 46.64 -10.43 7.14
N TYR A 23 47.38 -11.40 6.61
CA TYR A 23 47.21 -12.83 6.86
C TYR A 23 47.05 -13.16 8.36
N ALA A 24 46.24 -14.18 8.62
CA ALA A 24 46.37 -15.16 9.72
C ALA A 24 46.77 -14.63 11.11
N ALA A 25 45.79 -14.34 11.96
CA ALA A 25 45.96 -14.43 13.41
C ALA A 25 44.65 -14.94 14.02
N ASP A 26 44.64 -16.21 14.41
CA ASP A 26 43.55 -16.82 15.15
C ASP A 26 43.32 -16.07 16.48
N CYS A 27 42.07 -16.03 16.94
CA CYS A 27 41.67 -15.55 18.28
C CYS A 27 41.78 -14.05 18.58
N LYS A 28 41.79 -13.16 17.57
CA LYS A 28 41.60 -11.72 17.82
C LYS A 28 40.24 -11.45 18.46
N ASN A 29 40.25 -10.69 19.55
CA ASN A 29 39.04 -10.22 20.23
C ASN A 29 38.93 -8.69 20.21
N GLN A 30 37.70 -8.18 20.15
CA GLN A 30 37.41 -6.76 20.39
C GLN A 30 36.48 -6.66 21.61
N ALA A 31 36.96 -6.07 22.70
CA ALA A 31 36.16 -5.80 23.87
C ALA A 31 35.56 -4.39 23.79
N ARG A 32 34.23 -4.28 23.86
CA ARG A 32 33.51 -3.01 23.92
C ARG A 32 32.75 -2.91 25.23
N PHE A 33 32.85 -1.75 25.87
CA PHE A 33 32.04 -1.40 27.03
C PHE A 33 30.78 -0.68 26.53
N MET A 34 29.61 -1.16 26.96
CA MET A 34 28.33 -0.53 26.61
C MET A 34 27.59 -0.19 27.90
N PRO A 35 27.30 1.10 28.17
CA PRO A 35 26.41 1.46 29.25
C PRO A 35 24.98 1.04 28.89
N TRP A 36 24.33 0.30 29.78
CA TRP A 36 22.94 -0.13 29.60
C TRP A 36 22.16 0.07 30.90
N ARG A 37 20.84 0.23 30.82
CA ARG A 37 20.01 0.46 32.00
C ARG A 37 19.72 -0.87 32.69
N SER A 38 20.08 -0.97 33.97
CA SER A 38 19.72 -2.11 34.83
C SER A 38 18.21 -2.35 34.84
N ILE A 39 17.81 -3.63 34.81
CA ILE A 39 16.43 -4.06 35.00
C ILE A 39 15.96 -3.96 36.46
N TYR A 40 16.91 -3.85 37.40
CA TYR A 40 16.63 -3.73 38.83
C TYR A 40 16.73 -2.28 39.30
N GLU A 41 15.98 -1.95 40.34
CA GLU A 41 16.03 -0.67 41.02
C GLU A 41 17.37 -0.48 41.75
N ASN A 42 17.97 0.71 41.65
CA ASN A 42 19.18 1.10 42.39
C ASN A 42 20.39 0.15 42.27
N VAL A 43 20.50 -0.57 41.15
CA VAL A 43 21.65 -1.44 40.85
C VAL A 43 22.35 -0.94 39.60
N ASP A 44 23.65 -0.67 39.70
CA ASP A 44 24.46 -0.30 38.54
C ASP A 44 24.71 -1.52 37.64
N PHE A 45 24.79 -1.27 36.33
CA PHE A 45 24.87 -2.32 35.32
C PHE A 45 26.04 -2.09 34.37
N PHE A 46 26.88 -3.12 34.23
CA PHE A 46 28.11 -3.11 33.45
C PHE A 46 28.07 -4.22 32.40
N ILE A 47 28.02 -3.88 31.10
CA ILE A 47 28.21 -4.87 30.02
C ILE A 47 29.64 -4.80 29.50
N THR A 48 30.26 -5.97 29.40
CA THR A 48 31.44 -6.18 28.57
C THR A 48 31.08 -7.15 27.44
N ARG A 49 31.08 -6.66 26.20
CA ARG A 49 30.91 -7.50 25.01
C ARG A 49 32.26 -7.76 24.36
N VAL A 50 32.52 -9.03 24.02
CA VAL A 50 33.76 -9.50 23.41
C VAL A 50 33.42 -10.36 22.20
N ASP A 51 33.79 -9.90 21.01
CA ASP A 51 33.56 -10.64 19.76
C ASP A 51 34.89 -11.21 19.24
N PHE A 52 34.90 -12.50 18.91
CA PHE A 52 36.05 -13.26 18.37
C PHE A 52 35.92 -13.51 16.87
N THR A 53 37.03 -13.39 16.14
CA THR A 53 37.07 -13.61 14.68
C THR A 53 37.14 -15.10 14.26
N GLY A 54 37.38 -16.03 15.20
CA GLY A 54 37.60 -17.47 14.95
C GLY A 54 38.97 -17.95 15.45
N GLY A 55 39.11 -19.25 15.75
CA GLY A 55 40.41 -19.85 16.12
C GLY A 55 40.34 -21.00 17.14
N LYS A 56 41.44 -21.76 17.27
CA LYS A 56 41.58 -22.80 18.30
C LYS A 56 42.40 -22.24 19.47
N ASN A 57 41.94 -22.43 20.71
CA ASN A 57 42.60 -22.00 21.96
C ASN A 57 42.65 -20.47 22.18
N CYS A 58 41.52 -19.80 21.97
CA CYS A 58 41.37 -18.39 22.29
C CYS A 58 41.29 -18.19 23.80
N GLU A 59 41.97 -17.19 24.36
CA GLU A 59 41.94 -16.91 25.79
C GLU A 59 41.35 -15.52 26.07
N PHE A 60 40.56 -15.39 27.12
CA PHE A 60 39.98 -14.13 27.55
C PHE A 60 40.16 -13.89 29.05
N ASP A 61 40.86 -12.82 29.41
CA ASP A 61 40.97 -12.36 30.79
C ASP A 61 39.88 -11.32 31.10
N PHE A 62 38.90 -11.71 31.94
CA PHE A 62 37.82 -10.81 32.35
C PHE A 62 38.20 -9.93 33.57
N GLY A 63 39.32 -10.21 34.24
CA GLY A 63 39.74 -9.55 35.48
C GLY A 63 39.79 -8.01 35.36
N PRO A 64 40.47 -7.44 34.35
CA PRO A 64 40.53 -5.99 34.16
C PRO A 64 39.15 -5.32 33.97
N HIS A 65 38.19 -6.05 33.42
CA HIS A 65 36.82 -5.58 33.21
C HIS A 65 36.00 -5.65 34.51
N LEU A 66 36.14 -6.75 35.27
CA LEU A 66 35.52 -6.89 36.58
C LEU A 66 36.06 -5.89 37.60
N ASN A 67 37.32 -5.48 37.52
CA ASN A 67 37.89 -4.51 38.44
C ASN A 67 37.25 -3.11 38.37
N ARG A 68 36.49 -2.82 37.29
CA ARG A 68 35.77 -1.55 37.11
C ARG A 68 34.51 -1.45 37.97
N THR A 69 34.03 -2.55 38.54
CA THR A 69 32.90 -2.57 39.47
C THR A 69 33.34 -2.20 40.89
N ASP A 70 32.50 -1.46 41.62
CA ASP A 70 32.70 -1.11 43.02
C ASP A 70 32.51 -2.32 43.95
N THR A 71 33.16 -2.25 45.09
CA THR A 71 33.10 -3.21 46.21
C THR A 71 32.01 -2.89 47.23
N LYS A 72 31.44 -1.67 47.24
CA LYS A 72 30.52 -1.22 48.30
C LYS A 72 29.03 -1.44 48.00
N ASP A 73 28.63 -1.38 46.74
CA ASP A 73 27.23 -1.50 46.32
C ASP A 73 26.93 -2.81 45.59
N ILE A 74 25.66 -3.21 45.54
CA ILE A 74 25.21 -4.33 44.71
C ILE A 74 25.21 -3.87 43.25
N GLN A 75 25.99 -4.56 42.42
CA GLN A 75 26.13 -4.24 41.00
C GLN A 75 25.93 -5.48 40.15
N THR A 76 25.69 -5.26 38.86
CA THR A 76 25.52 -6.32 37.86
C THR A 76 26.60 -6.25 36.81
N PHE A 77 27.19 -7.40 36.47
CA PHE A 77 28.23 -7.52 35.45
C PHE A 77 27.85 -8.57 34.41
N ASP A 78 27.63 -8.12 33.19
CA ASP A 78 27.22 -8.95 32.06
C ASP A 78 28.39 -9.14 31.09
N LEU A 79 28.83 -10.39 30.94
CA LEU A 79 29.87 -10.78 30.01
C LEU A 79 29.22 -11.45 28.79
N VAL A 80 29.28 -10.76 27.65
CA VAL A 80 28.73 -11.25 26.38
C VAL A 80 29.88 -11.66 25.47
N ILE A 81 29.92 -12.93 25.08
CA ILE A 81 30.94 -13.52 24.21
C ILE A 81 30.28 -13.90 22.88
N GLY A 82 30.76 -13.33 21.78
CA GLY A 82 30.29 -13.64 20.43
C GLY A 82 31.42 -14.20 19.55
N CYS A 83 31.08 -15.07 18.61
CA CYS A 83 32.03 -15.58 17.61
C CYS A 83 31.51 -15.37 16.19
N MET A 84 32.36 -14.87 15.30
CA MET A 84 32.02 -14.75 13.86
C MET A 84 32.24 -16.05 13.11
N LYS A 85 33.23 -16.84 13.54
CA LYS A 85 33.59 -18.17 13.01
C LYS A 85 33.82 -19.13 14.18
N PRO A 86 33.82 -20.46 13.97
CA PRO A 86 34.08 -21.42 15.04
C PRO A 86 35.30 -21.07 15.87
N ALA A 87 35.11 -20.88 17.18
CA ALA A 87 36.18 -20.52 18.09
C ALA A 87 36.06 -21.27 19.43
N ALA A 88 37.18 -21.84 19.89
CA ALA A 88 37.26 -22.46 21.21
C ALA A 88 37.88 -21.47 22.22
N ILE A 89 37.11 -21.07 23.23
CA ILE A 89 37.44 -19.97 24.14
C ILE A 89 37.65 -20.49 25.56
N LYS A 90 38.76 -20.09 26.18
CA LYS A 90 39.09 -20.31 27.58
C LYS A 90 39.01 -19.00 28.36
N ILE A 91 38.07 -18.93 29.30
CA ILE A 91 37.91 -17.77 30.20
C ILE A 91 38.92 -17.89 31.34
N LYS A 92 39.66 -16.82 31.63
CA LYS A 92 40.72 -16.79 32.65
C LYS A 92 40.57 -15.59 33.59
N ASN A 93 41.19 -15.72 34.76
CA ASN A 93 41.34 -14.66 35.76
C ASN A 93 42.74 -14.75 36.41
N PRO A 94 43.82 -14.53 35.64
CA PRO A 94 45.18 -14.66 36.15
C PRO A 94 45.48 -13.68 37.29
N SER A 95 44.82 -12.53 37.30
CA SER A 95 44.94 -11.50 38.35
C SER A 95 44.16 -11.84 39.63
N ASN A 96 43.45 -12.97 39.67
CA ASN A 96 42.64 -13.46 40.79
C ASN A 96 41.69 -12.39 41.39
N ILE A 97 41.05 -11.61 40.52
CA ILE A 97 40.15 -10.53 40.93
C ILE A 97 38.82 -11.14 41.39
N GLN A 98 38.36 -10.71 42.56
CA GLN A 98 37.19 -11.27 43.25
C GLN A 98 36.21 -10.14 43.65
N ARG A 99 34.94 -10.29 43.26
CA ARG A 99 33.84 -9.34 43.50
C ARG A 99 32.54 -10.08 43.80
N LYS A 100 32.39 -10.59 45.03
CA LYS A 100 31.24 -11.41 45.45
C LYS A 100 29.93 -10.66 45.66
N ASN A 101 29.99 -9.32 45.74
CA ASN A 101 28.84 -8.42 45.74
C ASN A 101 28.28 -8.15 44.33
N VAL A 102 28.98 -8.60 43.27
CA VAL A 102 28.59 -8.39 41.88
C VAL A 102 27.83 -9.61 41.37
N ILE A 103 26.56 -9.39 41.00
CA ILE A 103 25.70 -10.39 40.37
C ILE A 103 26.07 -10.49 38.90
N SER A 104 26.47 -11.67 38.44
CA SER A 104 27.06 -11.81 37.12
C SER A 104 26.25 -12.68 36.15
N TYR A 105 26.36 -12.31 34.87
CA TYR A 105 25.64 -12.86 33.73
C TYR A 105 26.69 -13.26 32.69
N LEU A 106 26.53 -14.43 32.10
CA LEU A 106 27.37 -14.89 31.00
C LEU A 106 26.47 -15.27 29.83
N GLU A 107 26.60 -14.51 28.75
CA GLU A 107 25.98 -14.82 27.46
C GLU A 107 27.05 -15.24 26.46
N VAL A 108 26.83 -16.38 25.80
CA VAL A 108 27.73 -16.91 24.76
C VAL A 108 26.90 -17.17 23.52
N GLY A 109 27.25 -16.54 22.41
CA GLY A 109 26.49 -16.58 21.15
C GLY A 109 27.35 -16.88 19.92
N GLY A 110 26.70 -17.41 18.89
CA GLY A 110 27.33 -17.79 17.63
C GLY A 110 28.07 -19.13 17.74
N PRO A 111 28.94 -19.48 16.78
CA PRO A 111 29.70 -20.74 16.80
C PRO A 111 30.84 -20.76 17.85
N CYS A 112 30.64 -20.19 19.03
CA CYS A 112 31.58 -20.29 20.14
C CYS A 112 31.50 -21.64 20.85
N GLU A 113 32.65 -22.14 21.29
CA GLU A 113 32.77 -23.23 22.24
C GLU A 113 33.54 -22.72 23.47
N VAL A 114 32.89 -22.60 24.62
CA VAL A 114 33.53 -22.12 25.87
C VAL A 114 33.78 -23.30 26.80
N ASP A 115 34.91 -23.35 27.49
CA ASP A 115 35.20 -24.42 28.44
C ASP A 115 34.53 -24.26 29.82
N LEU A 116 34.05 -25.38 30.36
CA LEU A 116 33.42 -25.38 31.69
C LEU A 116 34.38 -24.93 32.80
N GLU A 117 35.68 -25.21 32.65
CA GLU A 117 36.72 -24.75 33.59
C GLU A 117 36.75 -23.22 33.66
N GLY A 118 36.74 -22.54 32.51
CA GLY A 118 36.73 -21.08 32.47
C GLY A 118 35.42 -20.48 33.02
N VAL A 119 34.27 -21.12 32.75
CA VAL A 119 33.00 -20.72 33.36
C VAL A 119 33.04 -20.87 34.88
N ALA A 120 33.67 -21.92 35.40
CA ALA A 120 33.84 -22.11 36.84
C ALA A 120 34.78 -21.04 37.45
N VAL A 121 35.85 -20.64 36.76
CA VAL A 121 36.71 -19.51 37.16
C VAL A 121 35.90 -18.21 37.25
N TYR A 122 35.04 -17.95 36.25
CA TYR A 122 34.16 -16.78 36.25
C TYR A 122 33.16 -16.80 37.43
N ALA A 123 32.52 -17.95 37.65
CA ALA A 123 31.60 -18.14 38.77
C ALA A 123 32.29 -18.02 40.13
N ASN A 124 33.54 -18.47 40.24
CA ASN A 124 34.30 -18.30 41.46
C ASN A 124 34.75 -16.85 41.68
N ALA A 125 34.75 -15.97 40.68
CA ALA A 125 35.10 -14.56 40.85
C ALA A 125 33.93 -13.66 41.29
N THR A 126 32.68 -14.10 41.05
CA THR A 126 31.47 -13.27 41.16
C THR A 126 30.33 -14.02 41.87
N ASP A 127 29.13 -13.41 42.01
CA ASP A 127 27.89 -14.15 42.30
C ASP A 127 27.17 -14.47 40.99
N TYR A 128 27.62 -15.55 40.33
CA TYR A 128 27.14 -15.97 39.01
C TYR A 128 25.74 -16.57 39.05
N ARG A 129 24.79 -15.92 38.35
CA ARG A 129 23.35 -16.23 38.42
C ARG A 129 22.69 -16.53 37.09
N VAL A 130 23.18 -16.00 35.98
CA VAL A 130 22.51 -16.15 34.68
C VAL A 130 23.46 -16.68 33.64
N GLN A 131 23.04 -17.75 32.97
CA GLN A 131 23.77 -18.34 31.86
C GLN A 131 22.90 -18.36 30.61
N ALA A 132 23.41 -17.83 29.51
CA ALA A 132 22.78 -17.94 28.20
C ALA A 132 23.80 -18.51 27.20
N ILE A 133 23.46 -19.62 26.58
CA ILE A 133 24.22 -20.22 25.47
C ILE A 133 23.28 -20.22 24.28
N THR A 134 23.50 -19.34 23.32
CA THR A 134 22.54 -19.03 22.25
C THR A 134 23.15 -19.16 20.87
N HIS A 135 22.32 -19.14 19.83
CA HIS A 135 22.76 -19.11 18.43
C HIS A 135 23.77 -20.22 18.07
N GLY A 136 23.62 -21.41 18.66
CA GLY A 136 24.48 -22.57 18.36
C GLY A 136 25.83 -22.59 19.08
N ALA A 137 26.03 -21.78 20.12
CA ALA A 137 27.19 -21.91 21.00
C ALA A 137 27.18 -23.23 21.78
N THR A 138 28.34 -23.65 22.29
CA THR A 138 28.50 -24.89 23.08
C THR A 138 29.36 -24.69 24.31
N LEU A 139 29.13 -25.56 25.29
CA LEU A 139 29.95 -25.68 26.49
C LEU A 139 30.79 -26.95 26.39
N ARG A 140 32.10 -26.79 26.31
CA ARG A 140 33.05 -27.90 26.26
C ARG A 140 33.20 -28.52 27.65
N MET A 141 32.83 -29.79 27.74
CA MET A 141 32.87 -30.56 28.98
C MET A 141 34.22 -31.28 29.13
N PRO A 142 34.76 -31.38 30.36
CA PRO A 142 35.85 -32.30 30.65
C PRO A 142 35.45 -33.76 30.44
N ASN A 143 36.45 -34.61 30.13
CA ASN A 143 36.21 -36.05 29.91
C ASN A 143 35.89 -36.80 31.22
N SER A 144 36.32 -36.30 32.38
CA SER A 144 36.10 -36.95 33.67
C SER A 144 34.76 -36.55 34.29
N SER A 145 33.89 -37.53 34.56
CA SER A 145 32.61 -37.28 35.26
C SER A 145 32.79 -36.72 36.68
N GLN A 146 33.91 -37.04 37.35
CA GLN A 146 34.26 -36.51 38.66
C GLN A 146 34.67 -35.04 38.58
N GLU A 147 35.39 -34.66 37.52
CA GLU A 147 35.77 -33.28 37.26
C GLU A 147 34.55 -32.43 36.88
N VAL A 148 33.66 -32.94 36.02
CA VAL A 148 32.38 -32.29 35.71
C VAL A 148 31.58 -32.04 36.99
N ARG A 149 31.52 -33.02 37.91
CA ARG A 149 30.85 -32.86 39.22
C ARG A 149 31.49 -31.75 40.05
N HIS A 150 32.81 -31.71 40.10
CA HIS A 150 33.54 -30.69 40.84
C HIS A 150 33.27 -29.28 40.27
N LEU A 151 33.40 -29.09 38.96
CA LEU A 151 33.14 -27.82 38.29
C LEU A 151 31.67 -27.39 38.41
N GLN A 152 30.72 -28.33 38.26
CA GLN A 152 29.30 -28.07 38.47
C GLN A 152 29.02 -27.51 39.86
N SER A 153 29.70 -28.04 40.89
CA SER A 153 29.54 -27.56 42.28
C SER A 153 29.95 -26.09 42.46
N GLN A 154 30.84 -25.57 41.61
CA GLN A 154 31.28 -24.17 41.63
C GLN A 154 30.27 -23.25 40.94
N ILE A 155 29.56 -23.74 39.92
CA ILE A 155 28.56 -22.97 39.15
C ILE A 155 27.11 -23.22 39.60
N LYS A 156 26.86 -24.03 40.63
CA LYS A 156 25.52 -24.45 41.09
C LYS A 156 24.52 -23.34 41.45
N LYS A 157 24.98 -22.09 41.60
CA LYS A 157 24.18 -20.92 42.00
C LYS A 157 23.39 -20.28 40.85
N ILE A 158 23.61 -20.73 39.62
CA ILE A 158 22.84 -20.28 38.45
C ILE A 158 21.34 -20.44 38.74
N GLY A 159 20.62 -19.33 38.60
CA GLY A 159 19.17 -19.22 38.79
C GLY A 159 18.40 -19.12 37.48
N THR A 160 19.03 -18.65 36.41
CA THR A 160 18.40 -18.54 35.09
C THR A 160 19.30 -19.16 34.03
N LEU A 161 18.72 -20.04 33.20
CA LEU A 161 19.43 -20.73 32.14
C LEU A 161 18.70 -20.60 30.80
N THR A 162 19.37 -20.08 29.79
CA THR A 162 18.90 -20.08 28.40
C THR A 162 19.82 -20.95 27.55
N LEU A 163 19.25 -21.92 26.85
CA LEU A 163 19.92 -22.73 25.84
C LEU A 163 19.15 -22.60 24.53
N ASP A 164 19.84 -22.18 23.49
CA ASP A 164 19.31 -22.07 22.14
C ASP A 164 20.32 -22.60 21.12
N GLY A 165 19.92 -23.61 20.35
CA GLY A 165 20.75 -24.13 19.28
C GLY A 165 20.18 -25.33 18.55
N ASN A 166 20.32 -25.31 17.21
CA ASN A 166 19.81 -26.30 16.26
C ASN A 166 20.07 -27.77 16.65
N ASN A 167 19.07 -28.40 17.30
CA ASN A 167 18.90 -29.85 17.46
C ASN A 167 19.91 -30.58 18.38
N ARG A 168 20.40 -29.94 19.45
CA ARG A 168 21.43 -30.52 20.33
C ARG A 168 20.92 -31.17 21.62
N GLY A 169 19.59 -31.18 21.85
CA GLY A 169 19.01 -31.67 23.09
C GLY A 169 19.48 -30.90 24.33
N ILE A 170 19.06 -31.36 25.50
CA ILE A 170 19.47 -30.75 26.78
C ILE A 170 20.82 -31.35 27.21
N PRO A 171 21.86 -30.54 27.45
CA PRO A 171 23.16 -31.05 27.89
C PRO A 171 23.07 -31.84 29.21
N ASN A 172 23.78 -32.97 29.28
CA ASN A 172 23.75 -33.91 30.41
C ASN A 172 24.06 -33.26 31.77
N ILE A 173 24.85 -32.18 31.83
CA ILE A 173 25.17 -31.48 33.08
C ILE A 173 23.92 -30.93 33.78
N TYR A 174 22.92 -30.48 33.00
CA TYR A 174 21.68 -29.91 33.52
C TYR A 174 20.64 -30.98 33.91
N VAL A 175 20.79 -32.19 33.36
CA VAL A 175 19.89 -33.32 33.62
C VAL A 175 20.39 -34.20 34.79
N LYS A 176 21.71 -34.44 34.89
CA LYS A 176 22.29 -35.42 35.84
C LYS A 176 22.66 -34.86 37.21
N TYR A 177 22.89 -33.56 37.34
CA TYR A 177 23.40 -32.94 38.57
C TYR A 177 22.35 -32.01 39.20
N ASN A 178 22.54 -31.68 40.48
CA ASN A 178 21.61 -30.86 41.25
C ASN A 178 21.84 -29.35 41.02
N TRP A 179 20.77 -28.66 40.65
CA TRP A 179 20.68 -27.22 40.34
C TRP A 179 19.60 -26.56 41.21
N SER A 180 19.73 -26.69 42.53
CA SER A 180 18.73 -26.25 43.52
C SER A 180 18.40 -24.76 43.53
N TYR A 181 19.22 -23.92 42.87
CA TYR A 181 18.99 -22.47 42.73
C TYR A 181 18.25 -22.09 41.45
N MET A 182 18.09 -23.03 40.51
CA MET A 182 17.46 -22.77 39.22
C MET A 182 16.00 -22.41 39.42
N ALA A 183 15.61 -21.26 38.87
CA ALA A 183 14.30 -20.65 38.98
C ALA A 183 13.64 -20.47 37.61
N GLU A 184 14.41 -20.20 36.55
CA GLU A 184 13.88 -20.02 35.19
C GLU A 184 14.76 -20.76 34.18
N VAL A 185 14.15 -21.51 33.27
CA VAL A 185 14.86 -22.16 32.16
C VAL A 185 14.16 -21.88 30.84
N ARG A 186 14.97 -21.68 29.81
CA ARG A 186 14.53 -21.51 28.43
C ARG A 186 15.32 -22.43 27.53
N PHE A 187 14.66 -23.42 26.95
CA PHE A 187 15.23 -24.36 26.00
C PHE A 187 14.59 -24.14 24.63
N ILE A 188 15.29 -23.46 23.73
CA ILE A 188 14.79 -23.07 22.42
C ILE A 188 15.42 -23.96 21.36
N ASN A 189 14.61 -24.48 20.44
CA ASN A 189 15.12 -25.10 19.20
C ASN A 189 16.12 -26.26 19.43
N LEU A 190 15.94 -27.02 20.51
CA LEU A 190 16.84 -28.12 20.89
C LEU A 190 16.37 -29.49 20.35
N SER A 191 15.35 -29.55 19.50
CA SER A 191 14.67 -30.78 19.05
C SER A 191 14.19 -31.69 20.19
N ILE A 192 13.70 -31.11 21.30
CA ILE A 192 13.17 -31.90 22.41
C ILE A 192 11.83 -32.53 21.99
N LYS A 193 11.77 -33.86 21.94
CA LYS A 193 10.53 -34.62 21.67
C LYS A 193 9.76 -35.01 22.94
N HIS A 194 10.49 -35.39 23.97
CA HIS A 194 9.94 -35.75 25.28
C HIS A 194 10.65 -34.96 26.38
N PHE A 195 9.86 -34.35 27.25
CA PHE A 195 10.42 -33.57 28.35
C PHE A 195 11.01 -34.51 29.43
N PRO A 196 12.29 -34.36 29.84
CA PRO A 196 12.90 -35.27 30.80
C PRO A 196 12.36 -35.10 32.23
N ILE A 197 11.70 -36.13 32.76
CA ILE A 197 11.10 -36.10 34.11
C ILE A 197 12.13 -35.92 35.23
N THR A 198 13.39 -36.26 34.98
CA THR A 198 14.51 -36.08 35.91
C THR A 198 14.79 -34.60 36.22
N LEU A 199 14.38 -33.67 35.35
CA LEU A 199 14.56 -32.24 35.57
C LEU A 199 13.81 -31.73 36.80
N ARG A 200 12.70 -32.38 37.18
CA ARG A 200 12.00 -32.09 38.43
C ARG A 200 12.88 -32.29 39.66
N HIS A 201 13.78 -33.27 39.61
CA HIS A 201 14.71 -33.57 40.70
C HIS A 201 15.97 -32.70 40.62
N SER A 202 16.45 -32.39 39.42
CA SER A 202 17.63 -31.53 39.26
C SER A 202 17.33 -30.06 39.55
N MET A 203 16.13 -29.56 39.22
CA MET A 203 15.74 -28.16 39.33
C MET A 203 14.41 -28.00 40.08
N PRO A 204 14.33 -28.38 41.38
CA PRO A 204 13.06 -28.53 42.10
C PRO A 204 12.33 -27.21 42.40
N ARG A 205 12.98 -26.05 42.24
CA ARG A 205 12.43 -24.72 42.56
C ARG A 205 11.99 -23.91 41.34
N LEU A 206 11.96 -24.56 40.17
CA LEU A 206 11.65 -23.91 38.91
C LEU A 206 10.28 -23.21 38.94
N GLN A 207 10.27 -21.93 38.60
CA GLN A 207 9.10 -21.05 38.51
C GLN A 207 8.71 -20.81 37.04
N GLY A 208 9.69 -20.67 36.14
CA GLY A 208 9.48 -20.43 34.71
C GLY A 208 10.08 -21.54 33.84
N LEU A 209 9.28 -22.06 32.92
CA LEU A 209 9.68 -23.08 31.94
C LEU A 209 9.29 -22.65 30.53
N GLU A 210 10.29 -22.39 29.68
CA GLU A 210 10.09 -22.05 28.27
C GLU A 210 10.70 -23.11 27.38
N LEU A 211 9.89 -23.68 26.49
CA LEU A 211 10.28 -24.73 25.54
C LEU A 211 9.92 -24.39 24.08
N PRO A 212 10.05 -23.13 23.61
CA PRO A 212 9.56 -22.77 22.28
C PRO A 212 10.37 -23.44 21.15
N HIS A 213 9.72 -23.67 20.01
CA HIS A 213 10.34 -24.21 18.80
C HIS A 213 11.01 -25.59 18.99
N ASN A 214 10.43 -26.46 19.83
CA ASN A 214 10.88 -27.85 19.95
C ASN A 214 9.92 -28.79 19.22
N GLU A 215 9.98 -30.09 19.54
CA GLU A 215 9.21 -31.14 18.88
C GLU A 215 8.29 -31.87 19.87
N LEU A 216 7.88 -31.20 20.95
CA LEU A 216 7.04 -31.81 22.00
C LEU A 216 5.66 -32.16 21.44
N GLU A 217 5.27 -33.43 21.58
CA GLU A 217 3.92 -33.89 21.23
C GLU A 217 2.95 -33.80 22.41
N GLU A 218 3.47 -33.78 23.64
CA GLU A 218 2.70 -33.68 24.88
C GLU A 218 3.31 -32.61 25.80
N PRO A 219 2.49 -31.87 26.58
CA PRO A 219 2.99 -30.92 27.57
C PRO A 219 3.71 -31.62 28.74
N PRO A 220 4.67 -30.96 29.39
CA PRO A 220 5.22 -31.43 30.66
C PRO A 220 4.22 -31.24 31.81
N ASP A 221 4.29 -32.12 32.83
CA ASP A 221 3.64 -31.91 34.13
C ASP A 221 4.37 -30.78 34.87
N PHE A 222 3.87 -29.54 34.76
CA PHE A 222 4.45 -28.32 35.34
C PHE A 222 3.32 -27.31 35.64
N PRO A 223 3.39 -26.49 36.71
CA PRO A 223 4.47 -26.26 37.69
C PRO A 223 4.73 -27.39 38.70
N TRP A 224 5.95 -27.43 39.27
CA TRP A 224 6.35 -28.40 40.31
C TRP A 224 6.31 -27.84 41.74
N ALA A 225 6.50 -26.53 41.88
CA ALA A 225 6.63 -25.85 43.16
C ALA A 225 5.47 -24.85 43.34
N GLU A 226 4.86 -24.88 44.52
CA GLU A 226 3.73 -24.01 44.85
C GLU A 226 4.13 -22.74 45.62
N ASP A 227 5.35 -22.68 46.16
CA ASP A 227 5.84 -21.51 46.92
C ASP A 227 6.47 -20.43 46.04
N ASN A 228 6.15 -19.16 46.32
CA ASN A 228 6.78 -18.03 45.63
C ASN A 228 8.28 -18.01 45.93
N LEU A 229 9.09 -17.80 44.89
CA LEU A 229 10.54 -17.68 45.04
C LEU A 229 10.94 -16.20 44.92
N TYR A 230 11.61 -15.67 45.93
CA TYR A 230 12.14 -14.30 45.92
C TYR A 230 13.39 -14.20 45.04
N LEU A 231 13.56 -13.04 44.41
CA LEU A 231 14.78 -12.70 43.68
C LEU A 231 15.97 -12.66 44.64
N PRO A 232 17.18 -13.04 44.19
CA PRO A 232 18.37 -13.02 45.03
C PRO A 232 18.70 -11.59 45.46
N CYS A 233 19.46 -11.45 46.55
CA CYS A 233 19.99 -10.17 47.03
C CYS A 233 18.93 -9.07 47.26
N ASN A 234 17.69 -9.46 47.59
CA ASN A 234 16.55 -8.55 47.77
C ASN A 234 16.29 -7.62 46.58
N LEU A 235 16.64 -8.08 45.37
CA LEU A 235 16.44 -7.30 44.15
C LEU A 235 14.95 -7.04 43.88
N THR A 236 14.65 -5.84 43.40
CA THR A 236 13.33 -5.43 42.87
C THR A 236 13.48 -5.03 41.41
N ARG A 237 12.64 -5.61 40.53
CA ARG A 237 12.54 -5.17 39.13
C ARG A 237 11.91 -3.78 39.06
N LYS A 238 12.47 -2.90 38.21
CA LYS A 238 11.86 -1.59 37.92
C LYS A 238 10.47 -1.78 37.32
N ALA A 239 9.55 -0.86 37.62
CA ALA A 239 8.18 -0.85 37.07
C ALA A 239 8.18 -1.02 35.53
N ALA A 240 9.00 -0.24 34.81
CA ALA A 240 9.08 -0.31 33.35
C ALA A 240 9.55 -1.68 32.83
N PHE A 241 10.42 -2.41 33.55
CA PHE A 241 10.85 -3.76 33.16
C PHE A 241 9.90 -4.86 33.68
N ASN A 242 9.13 -4.58 34.73
CA ASN A 242 8.00 -5.42 35.12
C ASN A 242 6.87 -5.33 34.05
N GLU A 243 6.72 -4.15 33.42
CA GLU A 243 5.77 -3.85 32.32
C GLU A 243 6.30 -4.26 30.92
N GLN A 244 7.60 -4.10 30.63
CA GLN A 244 8.22 -4.41 29.33
C GLN A 244 8.30 -5.92 29.01
N TYR A 245 8.03 -6.78 30.00
CA TYR A 245 7.75 -8.20 29.79
C TYR A 245 6.26 -8.57 29.81
N GLN A 246 5.41 -7.62 29.39
CA GLN A 246 4.02 -7.67 28.93
C GLN A 246 2.96 -7.10 29.89
N ASP A 247 2.08 -6.28 29.29
CA ASP A 247 0.73 -5.89 29.73
C ASP A 247 -0.20 -7.05 30.15
N THR A 248 0.29 -8.29 30.20
CA THR A 248 -0.49 -9.52 30.29
C THR A 248 -0.32 -10.26 31.63
N THR A 249 0.62 -9.89 32.51
CA THR A 249 0.75 -10.52 33.85
C THR A 249 1.02 -9.52 34.97
N SER A 250 0.41 -9.74 36.15
CA SER A 250 0.65 -8.93 37.34
C SER A 250 1.48 -9.72 38.35
N VAL A 251 2.75 -9.35 38.51
CA VAL A 251 3.70 -10.04 39.39
C VAL A 251 4.43 -9.03 40.28
N GLN A 252 4.62 -9.37 41.56
CA GLN A 252 5.39 -8.54 42.49
C GLN A 252 6.84 -8.39 41.98
N PRO A 253 7.44 -7.19 42.09
CA PRO A 253 8.73 -6.90 41.47
C PRO A 253 9.90 -7.69 42.08
N ASN A 254 9.74 -8.26 43.28
CA ASN A 254 10.77 -8.98 44.04
C ASN A 254 10.64 -10.52 43.98
N ILE A 255 9.71 -11.08 43.21
CA ILE A 255 9.55 -12.55 43.07
C ILE A 255 9.74 -13.01 41.62
N TYR A 256 10.18 -14.24 41.44
CA TYR A 256 10.24 -14.88 40.12
C TYR A 256 8.84 -15.06 39.52
N ARG A 257 8.76 -15.02 38.20
CA ARG A 257 7.49 -15.17 37.48
C ARG A 257 7.17 -16.64 37.28
N ARG A 258 5.87 -16.95 37.20
CA ARG A 258 5.40 -18.31 36.95
C ARG A 258 4.78 -18.46 35.59
N PHE A 259 5.45 -19.18 34.71
CA PHE A 259 4.98 -19.27 33.34
C PHE A 259 5.45 -20.55 32.66
N LEU A 260 4.61 -21.02 31.75
CA LEU A 260 4.87 -22.17 30.90
C LEU A 260 4.68 -21.73 29.45
N ASN A 261 5.76 -21.77 28.67
CA ASN A 261 5.74 -21.50 27.24
C ASN A 261 6.05 -22.79 26.46
N LEU A 262 5.09 -23.23 25.65
CA LEU A 262 5.16 -24.39 24.77
C LEU A 262 4.98 -23.99 23.29
N ASP A 263 5.23 -22.75 22.94
CA ASP A 263 4.95 -22.20 21.61
C ASP A 263 5.70 -22.96 20.51
N TYR A 264 5.06 -23.11 19.35
CA TYR A 264 5.64 -23.73 18.15
C TYR A 264 6.24 -25.12 18.40
N ASN A 265 5.53 -25.95 19.16
CA ASN A 265 5.78 -27.38 19.32
C ASN A 265 4.81 -28.20 18.44
N ARG A 266 4.60 -29.48 18.77
CA ARG A 266 3.72 -30.41 18.05
C ARG A 266 2.56 -30.91 18.92
N VAL A 267 2.12 -30.12 19.90
CA VAL A 267 1.05 -30.49 20.84
C VAL A 267 -0.32 -30.35 20.16
N GLN A 268 -0.78 -31.41 19.50
CA GLN A 268 -2.01 -31.35 18.68
C GLN A 268 -3.30 -31.71 19.43
N ASN A 269 -3.22 -32.37 20.58
CA ASN A 269 -4.40 -32.90 21.30
C ASN A 269 -4.26 -32.75 22.82
N LEU A 270 -5.15 -31.97 23.43
CA LEU A 270 -5.24 -31.76 24.87
C LEU A 270 -6.57 -32.25 25.46
N SER A 271 -7.22 -33.22 24.81
CA SER A 271 -8.52 -33.76 25.25
C SER A 271 -8.48 -34.40 26.63
N ARG A 272 -7.35 -35.02 27.00
CA ARG A 272 -7.14 -35.75 28.27
C ARG A 272 -6.10 -35.12 29.19
N PHE A 273 -5.44 -34.04 28.76
CA PHE A 273 -4.42 -33.37 29.54
C PHE A 273 -5.03 -32.28 30.41
N GLU A 274 -4.49 -32.08 31.61
CA GLU A 274 -4.97 -31.11 32.57
C GLU A 274 -3.80 -30.32 33.16
N PHE A 275 -3.81 -29.01 32.95
CA PHE A 275 -2.88 -28.10 33.61
C PHE A 275 -3.40 -27.79 35.02
N ARG A 276 -2.51 -27.86 36.03
CA ARG A 276 -2.83 -27.70 37.45
C ARG A 276 -1.80 -26.83 38.16
N GLY A 277 -2.14 -26.30 39.32
CA GLY A 277 -1.22 -25.57 40.21
C GLY A 277 -1.26 -24.06 39.99
N HIS A 278 -0.33 -23.34 40.64
CA HIS A 278 -0.28 -21.89 40.56
C HIS A 278 0.65 -21.38 39.45
N LEU A 279 0.07 -20.81 38.39
CA LEU A 279 0.75 -20.31 37.19
C LEU A 279 0.24 -18.91 36.84
N LYS A 280 1.08 -17.99 36.35
CA LYS A 280 0.68 -16.65 35.90
C LYS A 280 0.42 -16.57 34.40
N LYS A 281 1.17 -17.31 33.58
CA LYS A 281 0.99 -17.34 32.13
C LYS A 281 1.17 -18.74 31.55
N LEU A 282 0.27 -19.10 30.62
CA LEU A 282 0.37 -20.31 29.81
C LEU A 282 0.34 -19.90 28.33
N SER A 283 1.30 -20.38 27.55
CA SER A 283 1.38 -20.16 26.11
C SER A 283 1.55 -21.50 25.39
N ILE A 284 0.66 -21.80 24.46
CA ILE A 284 0.68 -22.99 23.60
C ILE A 284 0.40 -22.54 22.15
N GLN A 285 0.95 -21.39 21.76
CA GLN A 285 0.76 -20.80 20.44
C GLN A 285 1.37 -21.70 19.36
N GLY A 286 0.82 -21.74 18.15
CA GLY A 286 1.55 -22.31 17.01
C GLY A 286 1.76 -23.83 17.03
N ASN A 287 0.96 -24.58 17.79
CA ASN A 287 1.14 -26.04 17.97
C ASN A 287 0.33 -26.91 17.00
N GLY A 288 -0.57 -26.28 16.22
CA GLY A 288 -1.53 -27.00 15.39
C GLY A 288 -2.58 -27.76 16.22
N LEU A 289 -2.86 -27.29 17.45
CA LEU A 289 -3.83 -27.86 18.38
C LEU A 289 -5.22 -27.95 17.75
N LYS A 290 -5.81 -29.14 17.71
CA LYS A 290 -7.14 -29.39 17.10
C LYS A 290 -8.25 -29.54 18.13
N VAL A 291 -7.93 -30.11 19.30
CA VAL A 291 -8.90 -30.47 20.35
C VAL A 291 -8.34 -30.13 21.72
N ILE A 292 -9.17 -29.51 22.57
CA ILE A 292 -8.89 -29.24 23.97
C ILE A 292 -10.01 -29.83 24.85
N GLY A 293 -9.66 -30.42 25.99
CA GLY A 293 -10.62 -31.01 26.93
C GLY A 293 -11.25 -29.98 27.86
N LYS A 294 -12.50 -30.19 28.32
CA LYS A 294 -13.24 -29.23 29.17
C LYS A 294 -12.55 -28.87 30.49
N ASP A 295 -11.79 -29.80 31.05
CA ASP A 295 -11.13 -29.64 32.35
C ASP A 295 -9.68 -29.13 32.19
N CYS A 296 -9.19 -29.00 30.95
CA CYS A 296 -7.78 -28.76 30.62
C CYS A 296 -7.15 -27.55 31.34
N LEU A 297 -7.94 -26.50 31.58
CA LEU A 297 -7.47 -25.22 32.15
C LEU A 297 -8.08 -24.90 33.52
N VAL A 298 -9.07 -25.66 33.98
CA VAL A 298 -9.95 -25.27 35.11
C VAL A 298 -9.21 -25.22 36.45
N ASN A 299 -8.13 -25.99 36.59
CA ASN A 299 -7.36 -26.11 37.84
C ASN A 299 -6.07 -25.25 37.86
N LEU A 300 -5.93 -24.31 36.92
CA LEU A 300 -4.88 -23.30 36.95
C LEU A 300 -5.27 -22.13 37.87
N THR A 301 -4.58 -22.00 39.00
CA THR A 301 -4.84 -20.92 39.96
C THR A 301 -3.94 -19.71 39.72
N GLY A 302 -4.48 -18.51 39.85
CA GLY A 302 -3.73 -17.26 39.69
C GLY A 302 -3.31 -16.91 38.27
N ILE A 303 -3.84 -17.63 37.26
CA ILE A 303 -3.55 -17.41 35.84
C ILE A 303 -4.03 -16.04 35.38
N ASN A 304 -3.16 -15.30 34.72
CA ASN A 304 -3.41 -13.94 34.23
C ASN A 304 -3.48 -13.87 32.71
N ALA A 305 -2.70 -14.71 32.01
CA ALA A 305 -2.65 -14.75 30.56
C ALA A 305 -2.68 -16.18 30.03
N ILE A 306 -3.50 -16.41 28.99
CA ILE A 306 -3.55 -17.66 28.24
C ILE A 306 -3.46 -17.34 26.75
N ASP A 307 -2.44 -17.91 26.09
CA ASP A 307 -2.26 -17.82 24.64
C ASP A 307 -2.47 -19.19 23.97
N LEU A 308 -3.55 -19.29 23.21
CA LEU A 308 -3.90 -20.45 22.38
C LEU A 308 -3.98 -20.05 20.89
N SER A 309 -3.38 -18.92 20.51
CA SER A 309 -3.44 -18.39 19.15
C SER A 309 -2.64 -19.25 18.15
N ILE A 310 -2.89 -19.04 16.85
CA ILE A 310 -2.19 -19.73 15.76
C ILE A 310 -2.29 -21.26 15.92
N ASN A 311 -3.52 -21.74 16.08
CA ASN A 311 -3.82 -23.17 16.24
C ASN A 311 -4.93 -23.59 15.27
N LYS A 312 -5.49 -24.79 15.45
CA LYS A 312 -6.49 -25.37 14.56
C LYS A 312 -7.77 -25.72 15.32
N LEU A 313 -8.07 -25.02 16.40
CA LEU A 313 -9.25 -25.26 17.23
C LEU A 313 -10.51 -24.88 16.44
N ASN A 314 -11.43 -25.84 16.28
CA ASN A 314 -12.71 -25.60 15.61
C ASN A 314 -13.81 -25.12 16.59
N MET A 315 -13.67 -25.45 17.88
CA MET A 315 -14.60 -25.08 18.94
C MET A 315 -13.90 -25.12 20.30
N LEU A 316 -14.47 -24.42 21.28
CA LEU A 316 -14.07 -24.49 22.68
C LEU A 316 -15.10 -25.29 23.48
N PRO A 317 -14.69 -26.21 24.36
CA PRO A 317 -15.59 -26.86 25.29
C PRO A 317 -16.29 -25.85 26.20
N GLN A 318 -17.55 -26.10 26.52
CA GLN A 318 -18.29 -25.28 27.47
C GLN A 318 -17.62 -25.35 28.86
N GLY A 319 -17.37 -24.18 29.45
CA GLY A 319 -16.76 -24.08 30.78
C GLY A 319 -15.25 -24.27 30.84
N ILE A 320 -14.55 -24.26 29.69
CA ILE A 320 -13.08 -24.38 29.65
C ILE A 320 -12.34 -23.34 30.51
N PHE A 321 -12.93 -22.15 30.71
CA PHE A 321 -12.39 -21.07 31.55
C PHE A 321 -13.05 -20.96 32.93
N ARG A 322 -13.76 -22.00 33.39
CA ARG A 322 -14.47 -21.98 34.67
C ARG A 322 -13.50 -21.70 35.81
N GLY A 323 -13.85 -20.74 36.67
CA GLY A 323 -13.08 -20.39 37.86
C GLY A 323 -11.82 -19.53 37.62
N LEU A 324 -11.47 -19.19 36.38
CA LEU A 324 -10.27 -18.41 36.05
C LEU A 324 -10.47 -16.90 36.27
N LYS A 325 -10.74 -16.50 37.52
CA LYS A 325 -11.14 -15.14 37.91
C LYS A 325 -10.04 -14.07 37.73
N ASP A 326 -8.78 -14.50 37.73
CA ASP A 326 -7.62 -13.62 37.60
C ASP A 326 -7.17 -13.44 36.14
N LEU A 327 -7.82 -14.13 35.18
CA LEU A 327 -7.49 -14.05 33.77
C LEU A 327 -7.87 -12.68 33.22
N PHE A 328 -6.90 -11.97 32.65
CA PHE A 328 -7.13 -10.66 32.05
C PHE A 328 -6.66 -10.50 30.60
N ASP A 329 -5.78 -11.38 30.10
CA ASP A 329 -5.39 -11.47 28.69
C ASP A 329 -5.71 -12.87 28.14
N LEU A 330 -6.54 -12.94 27.09
CA LEU A 330 -6.91 -14.20 26.46
C LEU A 330 -6.80 -14.10 24.94
N ARG A 331 -5.95 -14.95 24.37
CA ARG A 331 -5.69 -15.01 22.93
C ARG A 331 -6.18 -16.31 22.33
N LEU A 332 -7.16 -16.18 21.42
CA LEU A 332 -7.79 -17.26 20.67
C LEU A 332 -7.77 -16.97 19.16
N ASN A 333 -7.04 -15.94 18.73
CA ASN A 333 -6.95 -15.53 17.34
C ASN A 333 -6.23 -16.57 16.46
N GLU A 334 -6.47 -16.50 15.15
CA GLU A 334 -5.85 -17.41 14.17
C GLU A 334 -6.14 -18.89 14.51
N ASN A 335 -7.42 -19.17 14.70
CA ASN A 335 -7.96 -20.51 14.88
C ASN A 335 -9.11 -20.74 13.88
N ASN A 336 -9.86 -21.83 14.04
CA ASN A 336 -11.01 -22.18 13.20
C ASN A 336 -12.33 -22.14 13.98
N ILE A 337 -12.41 -21.36 15.06
CA ILE A 337 -13.57 -21.35 15.95
C ILE A 337 -14.77 -20.80 15.22
N SER A 338 -15.82 -21.60 15.08
CA SER A 338 -17.05 -21.21 14.37
C SER A 338 -18.20 -20.81 15.30
N VAL A 339 -18.23 -21.36 16.52
CA VAL A 339 -19.32 -21.17 17.49
C VAL A 339 -18.75 -20.83 18.85
N MET A 340 -19.37 -19.85 19.50
CA MET A 340 -19.09 -19.47 20.88
C MET A 340 -20.39 -19.47 21.70
N PHE A 341 -20.35 -20.02 22.91
CA PHE A 341 -21.49 -20.06 23.81
C PHE A 341 -21.58 -18.77 24.64
N LYS A 342 -22.81 -18.38 25.01
CA LYS A 342 -23.07 -17.17 25.81
C LYS A 342 -22.31 -17.14 27.15
N ASP A 343 -22.08 -18.30 27.74
CA ASP A 343 -21.51 -18.45 29.09
C ASP A 343 -20.00 -18.76 29.06
N THR A 344 -19.34 -18.70 27.89
CA THR A 344 -17.92 -19.06 27.76
C THR A 344 -17.02 -18.22 28.67
N PHE A 345 -17.33 -16.93 28.85
CA PHE A 345 -16.50 -15.97 29.60
C PHE A 345 -17.13 -15.50 30.91
N LYS A 346 -18.14 -16.21 31.43
CA LYS A 346 -18.92 -15.76 32.60
C LYS A 346 -18.10 -15.60 33.88
N ASP A 347 -17.05 -16.42 34.06
CA ASP A 347 -16.23 -16.47 35.28
C ASP A 347 -14.93 -15.66 35.13
N THR A 348 -14.56 -15.27 33.91
CA THR A 348 -13.32 -14.53 33.59
C THR A 348 -13.58 -13.02 33.69
N THR A 349 -14.00 -12.56 34.85
CA THR A 349 -14.52 -11.20 35.08
C THR A 349 -13.47 -10.09 34.94
N ARG A 350 -12.18 -10.44 34.92
CA ARG A 350 -11.05 -9.49 34.82
C ARG A 350 -10.47 -9.35 33.41
N ILE A 351 -11.03 -10.01 32.39
CA ILE A 351 -10.61 -9.85 31.00
C ILE A 351 -10.59 -8.36 30.62
N LYS A 352 -9.42 -7.87 30.23
CA LYS A 352 -9.19 -6.52 29.69
C LYS A 352 -9.10 -6.55 28.17
N THR A 353 -8.45 -7.57 27.61
CA THR A 353 -8.28 -7.71 26.16
C THR A 353 -8.65 -9.13 25.73
N LEU A 354 -9.50 -9.23 24.72
CA LEU A 354 -9.97 -10.49 24.17
C LEU A 354 -9.71 -10.57 22.66
N TYR A 355 -8.89 -11.53 22.24
CA TYR A 355 -8.57 -11.76 20.84
C TYR A 355 -9.33 -12.96 20.28
N LEU A 356 -10.28 -12.68 19.37
CA LEU A 356 -11.08 -13.67 18.64
C LEU A 356 -11.01 -13.45 17.12
N ASN A 357 -10.15 -12.55 16.66
CA ASN A 357 -9.94 -12.24 15.26
C ASN A 357 -9.33 -13.41 14.48
N ASN A 358 -9.50 -13.42 13.16
CA ASN A 358 -9.03 -14.51 12.29
C ASN A 358 -9.58 -15.88 12.75
N ASN A 359 -10.90 -15.98 12.90
CA ASN A 359 -11.62 -17.20 13.20
C ASN A 359 -12.78 -17.37 12.18
N LYS A 360 -13.75 -18.23 12.47
CA LYS A 360 -14.90 -18.52 11.60
C LYS A 360 -16.23 -18.18 12.27
N LEU A 361 -16.24 -17.24 13.21
CA LEU A 361 -17.42 -16.88 13.98
C LEU A 361 -18.48 -16.27 13.06
N GLU A 362 -19.70 -16.81 13.08
CA GLU A 362 -20.82 -16.28 12.28
C GLU A 362 -21.70 -15.31 13.06
N ARG A 363 -21.79 -15.48 14.39
CA ARG A 363 -22.67 -14.72 15.28
C ARG A 363 -22.03 -14.56 16.64
N ILE A 364 -22.32 -13.45 17.31
CA ILE A 364 -22.00 -13.23 18.72
C ILE A 364 -23.33 -13.17 19.50
N PRO A 365 -23.58 -14.10 20.44
CA PRO A 365 -24.87 -14.24 21.09
C PRO A 365 -25.13 -13.16 22.14
N LYS A 366 -26.40 -12.89 22.44
CA LYS A 366 -26.78 -12.02 23.57
C LYS A 366 -26.19 -12.55 24.88
N GLY A 367 -25.66 -11.64 25.70
CA GLY A 367 -25.07 -11.93 27.00
C GLY A 367 -23.64 -12.47 26.95
N PHE A 368 -23.01 -12.54 25.77
CA PHE A 368 -21.68 -13.10 25.56
C PHE A 368 -20.59 -12.53 26.47
N LEU A 369 -20.59 -11.20 26.67
CA LEU A 369 -19.61 -10.50 27.50
C LEU A 369 -20.24 -9.81 28.72
N LEU A 370 -21.44 -10.24 29.14
CA LEU A 370 -22.22 -9.56 30.18
C LEU A 370 -21.49 -9.42 31.52
N LYS A 371 -20.56 -10.34 31.84
CA LYS A 371 -19.80 -10.35 33.10
C LYS A 371 -18.39 -9.77 32.98
N ASN A 372 -17.96 -9.38 31.79
CA ASN A 372 -16.61 -8.91 31.51
C ASN A 372 -16.55 -7.38 31.57
N GLU A 373 -16.90 -6.82 32.73
CA GLU A 373 -16.99 -5.36 32.94
C GLU A 373 -15.63 -4.66 32.88
N GLU A 374 -14.54 -5.40 33.02
CA GLU A 374 -13.17 -4.92 32.91
C GLU A 374 -12.64 -4.83 31.47
N LEU A 375 -13.41 -5.29 30.49
CA LEU A 375 -13.01 -5.36 29.09
C LEU A 375 -12.76 -3.96 28.52
N GLN A 376 -11.62 -3.78 27.88
CA GLN A 376 -11.14 -2.53 27.28
C GLN A 376 -11.08 -2.62 25.76
N GLU A 377 -10.67 -3.77 25.25
CA GLU A 377 -10.47 -4.01 23.82
C GLU A 377 -11.03 -5.37 23.41
N LEU A 378 -11.80 -5.39 22.31
CA LEU A 378 -12.38 -6.59 21.73
C LEU A 378 -12.00 -6.71 20.25
N HIS A 379 -11.30 -7.79 19.91
CA HIS A 379 -10.88 -8.10 18.54
C HIS A 379 -11.72 -9.21 17.93
N LEU A 380 -12.47 -8.88 16.89
CA LEU A 380 -13.38 -9.74 16.14
C LEU A 380 -13.17 -9.63 14.62
N GLU A 381 -12.14 -8.90 14.17
CA GLU A 381 -11.87 -8.71 12.75
C GLU A 381 -11.55 -10.03 12.03
N ASN A 382 -11.79 -10.08 10.72
CA ASN A 382 -11.56 -11.28 9.90
C ASN A 382 -12.31 -12.51 10.44
N ASN A 383 -13.62 -12.38 10.58
CA ASN A 383 -14.52 -13.50 10.89
C ASN A 383 -15.63 -13.55 9.82
N LEU A 384 -16.68 -14.34 10.08
CA LEU A 384 -17.85 -14.47 9.22
C LEU A 384 -19.08 -13.80 9.84
N ILE A 385 -18.88 -12.86 10.76
CA ILE A 385 -19.93 -12.33 11.63
C ILE A 385 -20.95 -11.58 10.78
N ASN A 386 -22.17 -12.11 10.71
CA ASN A 386 -23.29 -11.45 10.04
C ASN A 386 -24.21 -10.72 11.03
N LYS A 387 -24.13 -11.06 12.32
CA LYS A 387 -24.95 -10.47 13.38
C LYS A 387 -24.25 -10.50 14.73
N LEU A 388 -24.17 -9.33 15.37
CA LEU A 388 -23.90 -9.16 16.79
C LEU A 388 -25.25 -8.89 17.48
N GLU A 389 -25.69 -9.80 18.34
CA GLU A 389 -26.99 -9.67 19.00
C GLU A 389 -26.98 -8.54 20.03
N TYR A 390 -28.11 -7.85 20.19
CA TYR A 390 -28.26 -6.78 21.18
C TYR A 390 -27.99 -7.31 22.60
N GLY A 391 -27.14 -6.59 23.34
CA GLY A 391 -26.66 -6.98 24.66
C GLY A 391 -25.56 -8.06 24.62
N ALA A 392 -24.84 -8.18 23.51
CA ALA A 392 -23.65 -9.04 23.43
C ALA A 392 -22.43 -8.34 24.03
N LEU A 393 -22.30 -7.03 23.85
CA LEU A 393 -21.26 -6.21 24.47
C LEU A 393 -21.59 -5.93 25.95
N PRO A 394 -20.58 -5.64 26.79
CA PRO A 394 -20.79 -5.23 28.17
C PRO A 394 -21.29 -3.77 28.24
N ASN A 395 -22.54 -3.52 27.83
CA ASN A 395 -23.10 -2.16 27.75
C ASN A 395 -23.09 -1.39 29.08
N ASN A 396 -23.07 -2.11 30.22
CA ASN A 396 -22.97 -1.51 31.57
C ASN A 396 -21.51 -1.19 31.98
N SER A 397 -20.52 -1.62 31.20
CA SER A 397 -19.12 -1.32 31.46
C SER A 397 -18.78 0.11 31.05
N ASN A 398 -17.94 0.76 31.85
CA ASN A 398 -17.35 2.05 31.51
C ASN A 398 -15.92 1.91 30.96
N LYS A 399 -15.49 0.69 30.60
CA LYS A 399 -14.09 0.39 30.25
C LYS A 399 -13.88 0.00 28.80
N LEU A 400 -14.89 -0.51 28.09
CA LEU A 400 -14.75 -0.93 26.69
C LEU A 400 -14.57 0.29 25.79
N LYS A 401 -13.36 0.50 25.29
CA LYS A 401 -12.98 1.67 24.48
C LYS A 401 -12.90 1.35 23.00
N VAL A 402 -12.44 0.16 22.65
CA VAL A 402 -12.13 -0.18 21.26
C VAL A 402 -12.80 -1.48 20.84
N LEU A 403 -13.52 -1.43 19.72
CA LEU A 403 -14.15 -2.58 19.09
C LEU A 403 -13.62 -2.74 17.67
N PHE A 404 -12.89 -3.83 17.42
CA PHE A 404 -12.46 -4.23 16.08
C PHE A 404 -13.39 -5.30 15.53
N ILE A 405 -14.17 -5.00 14.49
CA ILE A 405 -15.07 -5.96 13.84
C ILE A 405 -15.06 -5.80 12.31
N SER A 406 -13.97 -5.26 11.77
CA SER A 406 -13.72 -5.11 10.34
C SER A 406 -13.65 -6.47 9.62
N ARG A 407 -13.85 -6.47 8.30
CA ARG A 407 -13.73 -7.67 7.44
C ARG A 407 -14.62 -8.81 7.94
N ASN A 408 -15.90 -8.49 8.07
CA ASN A 408 -16.95 -9.40 8.49
C ASN A 408 -18.10 -9.35 7.46
N ARG A 409 -19.29 -9.84 7.84
CA ARG A 409 -20.47 -9.90 6.97
C ARG A 409 -21.64 -9.09 7.53
N LEU A 410 -21.36 -8.08 8.36
CA LEU A 410 -22.40 -7.25 8.98
C LEU A 410 -23.14 -6.44 7.92
N ARG A 411 -24.47 -6.47 7.98
CA ARG A 411 -25.35 -5.67 7.11
C ARG A 411 -25.88 -4.40 7.77
N SER A 412 -25.75 -4.30 9.10
CA SER A 412 -26.15 -3.15 9.90
C SER A 412 -25.13 -2.91 11.00
N ILE A 413 -25.10 -1.67 11.51
CA ILE A 413 -24.34 -1.35 12.73
C ILE A 413 -25.06 -2.00 13.91
N PRO A 414 -24.38 -2.76 14.79
CA PRO A 414 -25.00 -3.33 15.98
C PRO A 414 -25.50 -2.24 16.94
N GLN A 415 -26.69 -2.41 17.53
CA GLN A 415 -27.26 -1.43 18.48
C GLN A 415 -26.31 -1.11 19.64
N ASP A 416 -25.58 -2.11 20.13
CA ASP A 416 -24.61 -1.97 21.23
C ASP A 416 -23.53 -0.89 20.94
N VAL A 417 -23.22 -0.62 19.66
CA VAL A 417 -22.29 0.46 19.27
C VAL A 417 -22.81 1.84 19.67
N PHE A 418 -24.13 2.06 19.57
CA PHE A 418 -24.77 3.31 19.97
C PHE A 418 -25.14 3.35 21.45
N LEU A 419 -25.08 2.19 22.12
CA LEU A 419 -25.53 2.01 23.51
C LEU A 419 -24.39 1.82 24.51
N THR A 420 -23.15 1.65 24.06
CA THR A 420 -21.97 1.52 24.94
C THR A 420 -21.30 2.88 25.13
N ARG A 421 -21.48 3.49 26.31
CA ARG A 421 -21.00 4.85 26.63
C ARG A 421 -19.48 5.04 26.61
N SER A 422 -18.72 3.99 26.89
CA SER A 422 -17.26 4.04 26.96
C SER A 422 -16.55 3.90 25.61
N LEU A 423 -17.25 3.55 24.54
CA LEU A 423 -16.62 3.34 23.24
C LEU A 423 -16.03 4.65 22.71
N GLU A 424 -14.78 4.57 22.26
CA GLU A 424 -14.04 5.65 21.63
C GLU A 424 -13.84 5.37 20.14
N ASN A 425 -13.52 4.11 19.79
CA ASN A 425 -13.20 3.70 18.42
C ASN A 425 -13.90 2.38 18.03
N VAL A 426 -14.61 2.41 16.90
CA VAL A 426 -15.35 1.26 16.36
C VAL A 426 -14.98 1.04 14.90
N TYR A 427 -14.31 -0.08 14.63
CA TYR A 427 -13.85 -0.44 13.30
C TYR A 427 -14.81 -1.42 12.63
N LEU A 428 -15.55 -0.92 11.64
CA LEU A 428 -16.54 -1.66 10.83
C LEU A 428 -16.16 -1.68 9.34
N THR A 429 -14.90 -1.39 9.03
CA THR A 429 -14.35 -1.38 7.67
C THR A 429 -14.55 -2.74 6.99
N ASP A 430 -14.77 -2.76 5.66
CA ASP A 430 -14.95 -3.99 4.88
C ASP A 430 -16.12 -4.85 5.40
N ASN A 431 -17.32 -4.27 5.48
CA ASN A 431 -18.57 -4.97 5.78
C ASN A 431 -19.62 -4.67 4.67
N PHE A 432 -20.88 -5.02 4.90
CA PHE A 432 -21.98 -4.84 3.95
C PHE A 432 -23.04 -3.83 4.45
N ILE A 433 -22.63 -2.84 5.24
CA ILE A 433 -23.52 -1.85 5.86
C ILE A 433 -24.03 -0.86 4.80
N THR A 434 -25.32 -0.53 4.85
CA THR A 434 -25.97 0.49 4.01
C THR A 434 -26.45 1.67 4.86
N PHE A 435 -26.71 2.83 4.25
CA PHE A 435 -27.26 3.97 4.99
C PHE A 435 -28.63 3.66 5.61
N GLU A 436 -29.49 2.98 4.86
CA GLU A 436 -30.80 2.50 5.31
C GLU A 436 -30.67 1.66 6.59
N SER A 437 -29.73 0.72 6.63
CA SER A 437 -29.49 -0.12 7.81
C SER A 437 -29.05 0.68 9.05
N ILE A 438 -28.39 1.84 8.87
CA ILE A 438 -28.04 2.73 9.97
C ILE A 438 -29.31 3.38 10.53
N ILE A 439 -30.19 3.86 9.66
CA ILE A 439 -31.48 4.45 10.06
C ILE A 439 -32.35 3.40 10.75
N GLU A 440 -32.45 2.19 10.22
CA GLU A 440 -33.18 1.06 10.85
C GLU A 440 -32.63 0.73 12.24
N THR A 441 -31.30 0.67 12.41
CA THR A 441 -30.70 0.47 13.73
C THR A 441 -31.08 1.61 14.68
N LEU A 442 -31.02 2.88 14.24
CA LEU A 442 -31.39 4.01 15.09
C LEU A 442 -32.88 4.00 15.47
N ASP A 443 -33.75 3.63 14.53
CA ASP A 443 -35.19 3.53 14.76
C ASP A 443 -35.51 2.50 15.85
N SER A 444 -34.77 1.38 15.85
CA SER A 444 -34.93 0.30 16.83
C SER A 444 -34.46 0.62 18.26
N ILE A 445 -33.77 1.76 18.47
CA ILE A 445 -33.26 2.18 19.79
C ILE A 445 -34.23 3.20 20.40
N PHE A 446 -34.60 3.02 21.66
CA PHE A 446 -35.40 4.01 22.38
C PHE A 446 -34.62 5.30 22.61
N ILE A 447 -35.27 6.45 22.45
CA ILE A 447 -34.61 7.76 22.57
C ILE A 447 -34.00 7.98 23.96
N GLU A 448 -34.59 7.43 25.01
CA GLU A 448 -34.09 7.51 26.39
C GLU A 448 -32.78 6.75 26.57
N GLU A 449 -32.66 5.55 25.99
CA GLU A 449 -31.42 4.76 26.01
C GLU A 449 -30.30 5.50 25.28
N LEU A 450 -30.61 6.07 24.13
CA LEU A 450 -29.65 6.86 23.36
C LEU A 450 -29.21 8.12 24.14
N LEU A 451 -30.15 8.83 24.77
CA LEU A 451 -29.82 10.01 25.59
C LEU A 451 -28.91 9.67 26.76
N ASN A 452 -29.10 8.53 27.43
CA ASN A 452 -28.26 8.10 28.54
C ASN A 452 -26.79 7.94 28.13
N VAL A 453 -26.54 7.57 26.89
CA VAL A 453 -25.18 7.37 26.35
C VAL A 453 -24.57 8.68 25.84
N LEU A 454 -25.38 9.52 25.19
CA LEU A 454 -24.89 10.72 24.53
C LEU A 454 -24.81 11.95 25.45
N ARG A 455 -25.49 11.98 26.59
CA ARG A 455 -25.39 13.08 27.57
C ARG A 455 -23.97 13.20 28.11
N LYS A 456 -23.49 14.43 28.27
CA LYS A 456 -22.17 14.79 28.80
C LYS A 456 -21.92 14.19 30.18
N SER A 457 -22.90 14.27 31.07
CA SER A 457 -22.87 13.62 32.38
C SER A 457 -24.19 12.94 32.70
N VAL A 458 -24.12 11.77 33.32
CA VAL A 458 -25.30 11.04 33.83
C VAL A 458 -25.81 11.69 35.14
N SER A 459 -24.95 12.44 35.85
CA SER A 459 -25.29 13.10 37.10
C SER A 459 -25.88 14.50 36.95
N GLU A 460 -25.80 15.10 35.76
CA GLU A 460 -26.36 16.41 35.49
C GLU A 460 -27.82 16.31 35.01
N MET A 461 -28.66 17.22 35.47
CA MET A 461 -30.05 17.35 35.00
C MET A 461 -30.12 17.96 33.57
N SER A 462 -28.98 18.43 33.05
CA SER A 462 -28.85 19.03 31.72
C SER A 462 -28.92 17.95 30.63
N ILE A 463 -29.56 18.27 29.50
CA ILE A 463 -29.59 17.42 28.29
C ILE A 463 -28.37 17.75 27.40
N GLU A 464 -27.32 18.35 27.95
CA GLU A 464 -26.11 18.65 27.20
C GLU A 464 -25.49 17.35 26.68
N LEU A 465 -25.30 17.27 25.36
CA LEU A 465 -24.62 16.14 24.73
C LEU A 465 -23.10 16.28 24.88
N ARG A 466 -22.41 15.14 24.96
CA ARG A 466 -20.95 15.07 25.04
C ARG A 466 -20.30 15.67 23.80
N THR A 467 -19.08 16.19 23.95
CA THR A 467 -18.34 16.90 22.90
C THR A 467 -17.13 16.12 22.39
N ASP A 468 -16.69 15.10 23.13
CA ASP A 468 -15.73 14.14 22.66
C ASP A 468 -16.37 13.25 21.58
N SER A 469 -15.56 12.90 20.60
CA SER A 469 -16.05 12.21 19.40
C SER A 469 -15.80 10.73 19.49
N ILE A 470 -16.86 9.95 19.29
CA ILE A 470 -16.77 8.50 19.11
C ILE A 470 -16.56 8.25 17.61
N TYR A 471 -15.50 7.54 17.26
CA TYR A 471 -15.12 7.28 15.88
C TYR A 471 -15.75 5.97 15.39
N ILE A 472 -16.50 6.06 14.30
CA ILE A 472 -17.03 4.88 13.58
C ILE A 472 -16.39 4.85 12.20
N TYR A 473 -15.60 3.81 11.95
CA TYR A 473 -14.94 3.58 10.67
C TYR A 473 -15.79 2.66 9.80
N LEU A 474 -16.45 3.20 8.77
CA LEU A 474 -17.30 2.46 7.83
C LEU A 474 -16.66 2.41 6.43
N ALA A 475 -15.35 2.49 6.33
CA ALA A 475 -14.69 2.45 5.03
C ALA A 475 -14.99 1.15 4.28
N ASN A 476 -15.01 1.18 2.94
CA ASN A 476 -15.27 0.02 2.08
C ASN A 476 -16.58 -0.74 2.44
N ASN A 477 -17.67 -0.02 2.71
CA ASN A 477 -19.00 -0.61 2.91
C ASN A 477 -19.89 -0.41 1.67
N ARG A 478 -21.21 -0.61 1.81
CA ARG A 478 -22.19 -0.49 0.72
C ARG A 478 -23.06 0.75 0.84
N ILE A 479 -22.52 1.84 1.40
CA ILE A 479 -23.25 3.10 1.59
C ILE A 479 -23.30 3.84 0.24
N LYS A 480 -24.35 3.57 -0.53
CA LYS A 480 -24.57 4.19 -1.84
C LYS A 480 -25.50 5.40 -1.77
N SER A 481 -26.75 5.20 -1.39
CA SER A 481 -27.73 6.28 -1.32
C SER A 481 -27.84 6.79 0.11
N ILE A 482 -27.83 8.12 0.26
CA ILE A 482 -28.13 8.78 1.53
C ILE A 482 -29.44 9.56 1.36
N ASP A 483 -30.52 9.00 1.89
CA ASP A 483 -31.86 9.59 1.80
C ASP A 483 -32.45 9.74 3.21
N ILE A 484 -32.86 10.97 3.53
CA ILE A 484 -33.49 11.31 4.80
C ILE A 484 -34.81 12.08 4.61
N ASN A 485 -35.36 12.07 3.38
CA ASN A 485 -36.51 12.88 3.03
C ASN A 485 -37.77 12.46 3.79
N ASP A 486 -37.95 11.15 3.96
CA ASP A 486 -39.13 10.55 4.58
C ASP A 486 -38.98 10.26 6.09
N LEU A 487 -37.88 10.70 6.72
CA LEU A 487 -37.71 10.54 8.17
C LEU A 487 -38.75 11.36 8.95
N ASN A 488 -39.39 10.70 9.92
CA ASN A 488 -40.28 11.37 10.86
C ASN A 488 -39.49 12.24 11.89
N GLN A 489 -40.20 12.98 12.75
CA GLN A 489 -39.56 13.87 13.72
C GLN A 489 -38.63 13.14 14.69
N GLU A 490 -39.03 11.96 15.18
CA GLU A 490 -38.23 11.17 16.13
C GLU A 490 -36.96 10.62 15.48
N GLN A 491 -37.07 10.03 14.30
CA GLN A 491 -35.94 9.51 13.52
C GLN A 491 -34.94 10.63 13.19
N MET A 492 -35.44 11.80 12.79
CA MET A 492 -34.61 12.97 12.53
C MET A 492 -33.89 13.44 13.81
N MET A 493 -34.56 13.40 14.96
CA MET A 493 -33.96 13.75 16.25
C MET A 493 -32.82 12.78 16.62
N LYS A 494 -33.06 11.47 16.52
CA LYS A 494 -32.02 10.44 16.77
C LYS A 494 -30.83 10.62 15.83
N LEU A 495 -31.07 10.84 14.54
CA LEU A 495 -30.00 11.09 13.56
C LEU A 495 -29.17 12.34 13.92
N LYS A 496 -29.83 13.47 14.21
CA LYS A 496 -29.14 14.71 14.62
C LYS A 496 -28.29 14.50 15.89
N MET A 497 -28.79 13.75 16.87
CA MET A 497 -28.05 13.41 18.09
C MET A 497 -26.78 12.62 17.79
N ILE A 498 -26.87 11.59 16.92
CA ILE A 498 -25.71 10.79 16.51
C ILE A 498 -24.70 11.64 15.73
N LEU A 499 -25.14 12.44 14.76
CA LEU A 499 -24.24 13.29 13.94
C LEU A 499 -23.51 14.36 14.76
N LYS A 500 -24.03 14.74 15.92
CA LYS A 500 -23.37 15.64 16.87
C LYS A 500 -22.25 14.96 17.65
N VAL A 501 -22.43 13.69 18.04
CA VAL A 501 -21.48 12.97 18.91
C VAL A 501 -20.50 12.10 18.12
N PHE A 502 -20.97 11.37 17.12
CA PHE A 502 -20.14 10.42 16.37
C PHE A 502 -19.45 11.07 15.18
N LYS A 503 -18.19 10.70 14.95
CA LYS A 503 -17.45 11.00 13.72
C LYS A 503 -17.48 9.75 12.83
N ILE A 504 -18.21 9.83 11.72
CA ILE A 504 -18.49 8.70 10.84
C ILE A 504 -17.59 8.81 9.60
N ASN A 505 -16.65 7.88 9.46
CA ASN A 505 -15.79 7.78 8.29
C ASN A 505 -16.47 6.93 7.20
N LEU A 506 -16.69 7.51 6.02
CA LEU A 506 -17.31 6.85 4.86
C LEU A 506 -16.36 6.63 3.67
N GLU A 507 -15.04 6.63 3.89
CA GLU A 507 -14.06 6.43 2.82
C GLU A 507 -14.37 5.21 1.95
N ASN A 508 -14.14 5.34 0.63
CA ASN A 508 -14.31 4.26 -0.34
C ASN A 508 -15.71 3.60 -0.34
N ASN A 509 -16.74 4.32 0.08
CA ASN A 509 -18.12 3.89 -0.16
C ASN A 509 -18.61 4.39 -1.54
N PRO A 510 -19.50 3.65 -2.21
CA PRO A 510 -20.00 4.00 -3.55
C PRO A 510 -21.07 5.12 -3.50
N LEU A 511 -20.74 6.24 -2.87
CA LEU A 511 -21.67 7.30 -2.54
C LEU A 511 -22.24 7.98 -3.80
N LEU A 512 -23.56 7.90 -3.97
CA LEU A 512 -24.34 8.57 -5.01
C LEU A 512 -24.85 9.91 -4.46
N CYS A 513 -24.24 11.00 -4.92
CA CYS A 513 -24.58 12.36 -4.53
C CYS A 513 -25.64 12.95 -5.47
N ASP A 514 -26.88 12.51 -5.29
CA ASP A 514 -28.04 13.02 -6.02
C ASP A 514 -28.93 13.91 -5.13
N CYS A 515 -30.11 14.28 -5.62
CA CYS A 515 -31.06 15.12 -4.88
C CYS A 515 -31.44 14.58 -3.51
N ARG A 516 -31.32 13.29 -3.23
CA ARG A 516 -31.73 12.71 -1.93
C ARG A 516 -30.84 13.16 -0.79
N ALA A 517 -29.57 13.45 -1.09
CA ALA A 517 -28.60 13.91 -0.10
C ALA A 517 -28.81 15.37 0.34
N ILE A 518 -29.59 16.18 -0.39
CA ILE A 518 -29.70 17.64 -0.14
C ILE A 518 -30.20 17.97 1.27
N LYS A 519 -31.19 17.22 1.77
CA LYS A 519 -31.76 17.46 3.10
C LYS A 519 -30.72 17.17 4.17
N LEU A 520 -29.89 16.13 3.99
CA LEU A 520 -28.84 15.81 4.95
C LEU A 520 -27.71 16.83 4.93
N THR A 521 -27.29 17.32 3.75
CA THR A 521 -26.22 18.33 3.68
C THR A 521 -26.64 19.64 4.35
N ARG A 522 -27.92 20.03 4.25
CA ARG A 522 -28.49 21.15 5.02
C ARG A 522 -28.42 20.89 6.53
N VAL A 523 -28.88 19.73 6.99
CA VAL A 523 -28.80 19.34 8.41
C VAL A 523 -27.37 19.38 8.93
N ILE A 524 -26.39 18.88 8.16
CA ILE A 524 -24.99 18.90 8.56
C ILE A 524 -24.45 20.34 8.63
N LYS A 525 -24.75 21.19 7.65
CA LYS A 525 -24.34 22.61 7.65
C LYS A 525 -24.96 23.40 8.81
N GLU A 526 -26.22 23.13 9.14
CA GLU A 526 -26.90 23.68 10.34
C GLU A 526 -26.15 23.26 11.60
N LEU A 527 -25.83 21.96 11.75
CA LEU A 527 -25.10 21.43 12.90
C LEU A 527 -23.68 22.01 13.02
N GLU A 528 -22.93 22.18 11.92
CA GLU A 528 -21.61 22.81 11.94
C GLU A 528 -21.65 24.28 12.36
N THR A 529 -22.76 24.97 12.07
CA THR A 529 -22.98 26.37 12.44
C THR A 529 -23.37 26.49 13.91
N GLU A 530 -24.29 25.64 14.37
CA GLU A 530 -24.78 25.62 15.75
C GLU A 530 -23.72 25.10 16.73
N TYR A 531 -22.88 24.15 16.29
CA TYR A 531 -21.92 23.44 17.13
C TYR A 531 -20.48 23.48 16.56
N PRO A 532 -19.65 24.46 16.96
CA PRO A 532 -18.31 24.66 16.40
C PRO A 532 -17.33 23.48 16.58
N HIS A 533 -17.58 22.57 17.53
CA HIS A 533 -16.77 21.36 17.70
C HIS A 533 -16.95 20.36 16.55
N ILE A 534 -18.13 20.31 15.92
CA ILE A 534 -18.42 19.44 14.77
C ILE A 534 -17.58 19.86 13.55
N LYS A 535 -17.49 21.17 13.31
CA LYS A 535 -16.63 21.71 12.24
C LYS A 535 -15.15 21.44 12.51
N ARG A 536 -14.68 21.70 13.75
CA ARG A 536 -13.26 21.51 14.13
C ARG A 536 -12.76 20.07 14.01
N ARG A 537 -13.63 19.07 14.26
CA ARG A 537 -13.24 17.66 14.18
C ARG A 537 -13.22 17.10 12.76
N ASN A 538 -13.61 17.89 11.75
CA ASN A 538 -13.64 17.46 10.35
C ASN A 538 -14.40 16.13 10.16
N GLY A 539 -15.62 16.06 10.69
CA GLY A 539 -16.38 14.81 10.78
C GLY A 539 -16.80 14.21 9.44
N PHE A 540 -16.94 15.05 8.41
CA PHE A 540 -17.60 14.72 7.15
C PHE A 540 -16.68 14.76 5.92
N GLN A 541 -15.36 14.98 6.10
CA GLN A 541 -14.40 15.05 4.98
C GLN A 541 -14.27 13.75 4.18
N SER A 542 -14.55 12.61 4.82
CA SER A 542 -14.53 11.29 4.17
C SER A 542 -15.73 11.02 3.27
N TRP A 543 -16.73 11.92 3.24
CA TRP A 543 -17.97 11.74 2.50
C TRP A 543 -17.77 12.24 1.06
N ILE A 544 -17.08 11.43 0.27
CA ILE A 544 -16.68 11.76 -1.09
C ILE A 544 -17.60 11.08 -2.09
N CYS A 545 -18.16 11.87 -3.01
CA CYS A 545 -19.05 11.38 -4.04
C CYS A 545 -18.31 10.49 -5.04
N GLN A 546 -18.90 9.33 -5.37
CA GLN A 546 -18.41 8.43 -6.42
C GLN A 546 -19.29 8.50 -7.68
N GLU A 547 -20.56 8.81 -7.51
CA GLU A 547 -21.54 9.03 -8.58
C GLU A 547 -22.33 10.33 -8.31
N PRO A 548 -22.83 11.03 -9.35
CA PRO A 548 -22.58 10.82 -10.78
C PRO A 548 -21.16 11.29 -11.21
N PRO A 549 -20.70 10.98 -12.44
CA PRO A 549 -19.35 11.30 -12.92
C PRO A 549 -18.94 12.77 -12.76
N GLU A 550 -19.89 13.71 -12.88
CA GLU A 550 -19.66 15.15 -12.75
C GLU A 550 -19.30 15.59 -11.31
N LEU A 551 -19.69 14.79 -10.32
CA LEU A 551 -19.45 15.03 -8.91
C LEU A 551 -18.42 14.06 -8.31
N LYS A 552 -17.91 13.13 -9.10
CA LYS A 552 -16.92 12.14 -8.65
C LYS A 552 -15.68 12.83 -8.06
N GLY A 553 -15.28 12.38 -6.86
CA GLY A 553 -14.12 12.91 -6.13
C GLY A 553 -14.39 14.20 -5.34
N LYS A 554 -15.59 14.78 -5.41
CA LYS A 554 -15.94 15.96 -4.61
C LYS A 554 -16.45 15.56 -3.23
N GLU A 555 -16.06 16.32 -2.21
CA GLU A 555 -16.64 16.21 -0.86
C GLU A 555 -18.11 16.67 -0.87
N ILE A 556 -19.01 15.91 -0.27
CA ILE A 556 -20.46 16.13 -0.35
C ILE A 556 -20.88 17.53 0.11
N LEU A 557 -20.21 18.10 1.12
CA LEU A 557 -20.54 19.42 1.67
C LEU A 557 -20.06 20.59 0.80
N THR A 558 -19.07 20.36 -0.06
CA THR A 558 -18.53 21.37 -0.99
C THR A 558 -19.41 21.59 -2.21
N ILE A 559 -20.37 20.69 -2.44
CA ILE A 559 -21.27 20.73 -3.58
C ILE A 559 -22.38 21.78 -3.32
N PRO A 560 -22.57 22.76 -4.23
CA PRO A 560 -23.70 23.68 -4.19
C PRO A 560 -25.05 22.96 -4.26
N GLU A 561 -26.10 23.53 -3.67
CA GLU A 561 -27.42 22.87 -3.59
C GLU A 561 -28.03 22.57 -4.97
N ASP A 562 -27.81 23.45 -5.94
CA ASP A 562 -28.26 23.31 -7.33
C ASP A 562 -27.49 22.23 -8.12
N GLY A 563 -26.36 21.76 -7.57
CA GLY A 563 -25.58 20.64 -8.09
C GLY A 563 -26.18 19.26 -7.80
N PHE A 564 -27.10 19.16 -6.82
CA PHE A 564 -27.76 17.89 -6.50
C PHE A 564 -28.98 17.66 -7.41
N VAL A 565 -28.85 16.73 -8.35
CA VAL A 565 -29.88 16.44 -9.37
C VAL A 565 -30.25 14.96 -9.31
N CYS A 566 -31.54 14.63 -9.45
CA CYS A 566 -32.01 13.25 -9.55
C CYS A 566 -32.53 12.92 -10.93
N VAL A 567 -32.13 11.77 -11.47
CA VAL A 567 -32.73 11.20 -12.68
C VAL A 567 -34.18 10.80 -12.37
N LYS A 568 -35.12 11.23 -13.21
CA LYS A 568 -36.55 10.83 -13.10
C LYS A 568 -37.07 10.37 -14.46
N ASN A 569 -37.89 9.32 -14.43
CA ASN A 569 -38.57 8.86 -15.63
C ASN A 569 -39.80 9.74 -15.90
N LEU A 570 -39.60 10.84 -16.62
CA LEU A 570 -40.62 11.84 -16.91
C LEU A 570 -41.35 11.53 -18.22
N THR A 571 -42.67 11.70 -18.22
CA THR A 571 -43.47 11.62 -19.44
C THR A 571 -43.05 12.68 -20.45
N GLY A 572 -42.74 12.27 -21.68
CA GLY A 572 -42.26 13.18 -22.73
C GLY A 572 -40.74 13.38 -22.76
N CYS A 573 -39.97 12.67 -21.92
CA CYS A 573 -38.51 12.66 -22.03
C CYS A 573 -38.06 12.08 -23.38
N PRO A 574 -37.13 12.73 -24.12
CA PRO A 574 -36.58 12.20 -25.36
C PRO A 574 -35.96 10.81 -25.18
N LYS A 575 -36.16 9.91 -26.14
CA LYS A 575 -35.63 8.52 -26.06
C LYS A 575 -34.10 8.49 -26.06
N GLU A 576 -33.49 9.48 -26.70
CA GLU A 576 -32.06 9.59 -26.88
C GLU A 576 -31.35 10.14 -25.63
N GLY A 577 -32.08 10.74 -24.68
CA GLY A 577 -31.55 11.52 -23.58
C GLY A 577 -31.97 11.05 -22.19
N THR A 578 -31.34 11.64 -21.18
CA THR A 578 -31.69 11.45 -19.77
C THR A 578 -32.33 12.72 -19.24
N CYS A 579 -33.49 12.58 -18.60
CA CYS A 579 -34.15 13.69 -17.93
C CYS A 579 -33.94 13.61 -16.42
N SER A 580 -33.52 14.72 -15.85
CA SER A 580 -33.22 14.86 -14.43
C SER A 580 -33.90 16.10 -13.88
N VAL A 581 -34.20 16.10 -12.59
CA VAL A 581 -34.88 17.22 -11.92
C VAL A 581 -33.94 17.82 -10.88
N ARG A 582 -33.74 19.13 -10.96
CA ARG A 582 -33.02 19.91 -9.94
C ARG A 582 -33.93 20.12 -8.74
N ALA A 583 -33.45 19.77 -7.56
CA ALA A 583 -34.27 19.75 -6.35
C ALA A 583 -34.65 21.14 -5.82
N THR A 584 -33.85 22.17 -6.14
CA THR A 584 -33.99 23.52 -5.58
C THR A 584 -35.14 24.31 -6.20
N ASP A 585 -35.30 24.23 -7.52
CA ASP A 585 -36.26 25.04 -8.30
C ASP A 585 -37.23 24.19 -9.16
N GLY A 586 -37.04 22.87 -9.19
CA GLY A 586 -37.83 21.96 -10.01
C GLY A 586 -37.51 22.03 -11.51
N SER A 587 -36.43 22.71 -11.91
CA SER A 587 -36.01 22.78 -13.32
C SER A 587 -35.68 21.38 -13.85
N ILE A 588 -36.08 21.11 -15.09
CA ILE A 588 -35.83 19.82 -15.73
C ILE A 588 -34.61 19.96 -16.64
N LEU A 589 -33.58 19.18 -16.34
CA LEU A 589 -32.34 19.09 -17.08
C LEU A 589 -32.46 17.92 -18.04
N ILE A 590 -32.26 18.17 -19.34
CA ILE A 590 -32.34 17.15 -20.38
C ILE A 590 -30.96 17.03 -21.03
N ASP A 591 -30.29 15.91 -20.76
CA ASP A 591 -28.98 15.60 -21.28
C ASP A 591 -29.06 14.67 -22.49
N ILE A 592 -28.70 15.21 -23.66
CA ILE A 592 -28.64 14.50 -24.94
C ILE A 592 -27.25 14.68 -25.57
N ARG A 593 -26.21 14.84 -24.75
CA ARG A 593 -24.82 14.99 -25.23
C ARG A 593 -24.31 13.68 -25.82
N ASN A 594 -23.51 13.78 -26.90
CA ASN A 594 -22.85 12.63 -27.54
C ASN A 594 -23.82 11.54 -28.05
N LYS A 595 -25.00 11.93 -28.57
CA LYS A 595 -26.04 10.99 -29.06
C LYS A 595 -26.17 10.93 -30.58
N ASN A 596 -25.21 11.51 -31.30
CA ASN A 596 -25.18 11.57 -32.78
C ASN A 596 -26.44 12.21 -33.40
N LEU A 597 -27.06 13.14 -32.68
CA LEU A 597 -28.32 13.77 -33.08
C LEU A 597 -28.11 14.68 -34.32
N LYS A 598 -28.96 14.56 -35.34
CA LYS A 598 -28.90 15.41 -36.56
C LYS A 598 -29.85 16.61 -36.54
N ARG A 599 -30.88 16.56 -35.70
CA ARG A 599 -31.95 17.57 -35.59
C ARG A 599 -32.42 17.67 -34.15
N LEU A 600 -32.97 18.81 -33.75
CA LEU A 600 -33.59 18.98 -32.44
C LEU A 600 -34.71 17.95 -32.19
N PRO A 601 -34.85 17.40 -30.96
CA PRO A 601 -35.90 16.43 -30.62
C PRO A 601 -37.31 16.95 -30.92
N LEU A 602 -38.26 16.04 -31.07
CA LEU A 602 -39.66 16.38 -31.39
C LEU A 602 -40.50 16.64 -30.14
N THR A 603 -40.25 15.90 -29.06
CA THR A 603 -41.02 15.93 -27.81
C THR A 603 -40.12 16.28 -26.63
N MET A 604 -40.68 16.98 -25.65
CA MET A 604 -40.02 17.31 -24.38
C MET A 604 -41.02 17.17 -23.23
N PRO A 605 -40.55 16.97 -21.98
CA PRO A 605 -41.40 17.01 -20.79
C PRO A 605 -42.08 18.37 -20.65
N VAL A 606 -43.31 18.37 -20.12
CA VAL A 606 -44.02 19.61 -19.79
C VAL A 606 -43.44 20.17 -18.50
N ALA A 607 -42.74 21.30 -18.60
CA ALA A 607 -42.15 21.98 -17.45
C ALA A 607 -42.12 23.50 -17.65
N SER A 608 -42.07 24.24 -16.55
CA SER A 608 -41.94 25.70 -16.55
C SER A 608 -40.56 26.17 -17.01
N ASN A 609 -39.52 25.41 -16.66
CA ASN A 609 -38.11 25.70 -16.98
C ASN A 609 -37.44 24.42 -17.51
N LEU A 610 -36.90 24.49 -18.73
CA LEU A 610 -36.14 23.41 -19.38
C LEU A 610 -34.70 23.84 -19.63
N GLU A 611 -33.74 23.03 -19.19
CA GLU A 611 -32.32 23.19 -19.50
C GLU A 611 -31.88 22.07 -20.44
N LEU A 612 -31.47 22.42 -21.66
CA LEU A 612 -31.24 21.47 -22.74
C LEU A 612 -29.76 21.42 -23.15
N PHE A 613 -29.15 20.25 -22.94
CA PHE A 613 -27.75 19.96 -23.22
C PHE A 613 -27.65 19.09 -24.49
N LEU A 614 -27.26 19.70 -25.60
CA LEU A 614 -27.16 19.08 -26.94
C LEU A 614 -25.73 19.14 -27.50
N GLU A 615 -24.73 19.31 -26.64
CA GLU A 615 -23.33 19.39 -27.03
C GLU A 615 -22.82 18.10 -27.69
N ASN A 616 -21.82 18.22 -28.56
CA ASN A 616 -21.15 17.10 -29.24
C ASN A 616 -22.14 16.21 -30.02
N ASN A 617 -22.92 16.83 -30.90
CA ASN A 617 -23.85 16.14 -31.80
C ASN A 617 -23.56 16.53 -33.25
N HIS A 618 -24.46 16.18 -34.17
CA HIS A 618 -24.33 16.45 -35.60
C HIS A 618 -25.47 17.32 -36.13
N ILE A 619 -26.01 18.22 -35.30
CA ILE A 619 -27.13 19.08 -35.66
C ILE A 619 -26.69 20.05 -36.75
N THR A 620 -27.40 20.08 -37.87
CA THR A 620 -27.09 20.95 -39.03
C THR A 620 -28.00 22.16 -39.14
N GLU A 621 -29.24 22.03 -38.66
CA GLU A 621 -30.29 23.04 -38.78
C GLU A 621 -31.09 23.19 -37.48
N LEU A 622 -31.46 24.42 -37.13
CA LEU A 622 -32.31 24.74 -35.98
C LEU A 622 -33.73 25.02 -36.45
N SER A 623 -34.66 24.12 -36.12
CA SER A 623 -36.08 24.26 -36.40
C SER A 623 -36.82 24.81 -35.18
N MET A 624 -37.87 25.62 -35.39
CA MET A 624 -38.71 26.04 -34.27
C MET A 624 -39.51 24.86 -33.72
N ARG A 625 -39.54 24.78 -32.39
CA ARG A 625 -40.29 23.80 -31.61
C ARG A 625 -41.10 24.54 -30.54
N SER A 626 -42.25 23.99 -30.18
CA SER A 626 -43.14 24.57 -29.15
C SER A 626 -42.47 24.62 -27.78
N TYR A 627 -41.67 23.60 -27.43
CA TYR A 627 -41.01 23.53 -26.13
C TYR A 627 -39.93 24.61 -25.92
N LEU A 628 -39.42 25.25 -26.99
CA LEU A 628 -38.38 26.29 -26.88
C LEU A 628 -38.87 27.52 -26.12
N ASP A 629 -40.19 27.73 -26.03
CA ASP A 629 -40.77 28.85 -25.27
C ASP A 629 -40.50 28.72 -23.76
N ASN A 630 -40.29 27.48 -23.26
CA ASN A 630 -39.99 27.17 -21.86
C ASN A 630 -38.51 26.84 -21.61
N VAL A 631 -37.65 26.91 -22.64
CA VAL A 631 -36.21 26.65 -22.50
C VAL A 631 -35.51 27.86 -21.90
N THR A 632 -34.82 27.64 -20.79
CA THR A 632 -34.01 28.65 -20.08
C THR A 632 -32.54 28.54 -20.47
N VAL A 633 -32.01 27.33 -20.66
CA VAL A 633 -30.63 27.07 -21.08
C VAL A 633 -30.63 26.22 -22.33
N LEU A 634 -29.94 26.67 -23.38
CA LEU A 634 -29.78 25.93 -24.63
C LEU A 634 -28.30 25.84 -25.02
N ARG A 635 -27.71 24.64 -24.91
CA ARG A 635 -26.32 24.40 -25.27
C ARG A 635 -26.22 23.54 -26.52
N LEU A 636 -25.65 24.10 -27.58
CA LEU A 636 -25.48 23.50 -28.91
C LEU A 636 -24.01 23.51 -29.37
N SER A 637 -23.08 23.62 -28.44
CA SER A 637 -21.64 23.63 -28.72
C SER A 637 -21.20 22.35 -29.44
N HIS A 638 -20.19 22.43 -30.30
CA HIS A 638 -19.64 21.27 -31.03
C HIS A 638 -20.71 20.52 -31.86
N ASN A 639 -21.36 21.24 -32.76
CA ASN A 639 -22.32 20.71 -33.72
C ASN A 639 -21.94 21.12 -35.16
N ASN A 640 -22.80 20.81 -36.15
CA ASN A 640 -22.55 21.07 -37.57
C ASN A 640 -23.42 22.22 -38.13
N ILE A 641 -23.85 23.17 -37.28
CA ILE A 641 -24.80 24.21 -37.66
C ILE A 641 -24.11 25.24 -38.57
N GLN A 642 -24.63 25.42 -39.79
CA GLN A 642 -24.01 26.31 -40.80
C GLN A 642 -24.64 27.71 -40.85
N LYS A 643 -25.92 27.83 -40.50
CA LYS A 643 -26.68 29.08 -40.57
C LYS A 643 -27.59 29.21 -39.36
N LEU A 644 -27.55 30.39 -38.72
CA LEU A 644 -28.47 30.79 -37.68
C LEU A 644 -29.53 31.74 -38.27
N ASN A 645 -30.79 31.31 -38.31
CA ASN A 645 -31.87 32.09 -38.91
C ASN A 645 -32.29 33.24 -37.97
N GLY A 646 -32.42 34.47 -38.49
CA GLY A 646 -32.84 35.64 -37.71
C GLY A 646 -34.23 35.48 -37.08
N SER A 647 -35.17 34.82 -37.77
CA SER A 647 -36.51 34.55 -37.24
C SER A 647 -36.50 33.62 -36.02
N PHE A 648 -35.58 32.64 -35.98
CA PHE A 648 -35.38 31.76 -34.83
C PHE A 648 -34.89 32.57 -33.62
N VAL A 649 -33.87 33.41 -33.82
CA VAL A 649 -33.31 34.28 -32.78
C VAL A 649 -34.34 35.30 -32.28
N GLN A 650 -35.10 35.93 -33.18
CA GLN A 650 -36.15 36.87 -32.82
C GLN A 650 -37.30 36.22 -32.05
N ARG A 651 -37.53 34.92 -32.20
CA ARG A 651 -38.48 34.20 -31.35
C ARG A 651 -37.86 33.90 -29.98
N LEU A 652 -36.58 33.51 -29.93
CA LEU A 652 -35.87 33.30 -28.66
C LEU A 652 -35.86 34.56 -27.77
N THR A 653 -35.82 35.78 -28.35
CA THR A 653 -35.89 37.02 -27.56
C THR A 653 -37.20 37.19 -26.81
N LYS A 654 -38.27 36.47 -27.18
CA LYS A 654 -39.56 36.44 -26.48
C LYS A 654 -39.68 35.30 -25.45
N THR A 655 -38.65 34.48 -25.31
CA THR A 655 -38.63 33.32 -24.39
C THR A 655 -37.89 33.63 -23.08
N LYS A 656 -37.92 32.68 -22.13
CA LYS A 656 -37.20 32.77 -20.85
C LYS A 656 -35.71 32.38 -20.94
N ILE A 657 -35.15 32.28 -22.15
CA ILE A 657 -33.75 31.91 -22.33
C ILE A 657 -32.82 32.90 -21.61
N ARG A 658 -31.91 32.35 -20.80
CA ARG A 658 -30.86 33.08 -20.07
C ARG A 658 -29.47 32.71 -20.57
N GLU A 659 -29.28 31.47 -21.03
CA GLU A 659 -28.01 30.98 -21.57
C GLU A 659 -28.23 30.37 -22.96
N PHE A 660 -27.44 30.82 -23.95
CA PHE A 660 -27.43 30.27 -25.29
C PHE A 660 -26.00 30.03 -25.77
N ARG A 661 -25.61 28.77 -25.97
CA ARG A 661 -24.30 28.40 -26.51
C ARG A 661 -24.43 27.81 -27.90
N ILE A 662 -23.74 28.40 -28.87
CA ILE A 662 -23.66 27.95 -30.26
C ILE A 662 -22.23 28.08 -30.81
N ASP A 663 -21.25 28.03 -29.91
CA ASP A 663 -19.82 27.99 -30.22
C ASP A 663 -19.41 26.66 -30.87
N SER A 664 -18.21 26.61 -31.45
CA SER A 664 -17.64 25.40 -32.08
C SER A 664 -18.59 24.77 -33.12
N ASN A 665 -19.15 25.60 -34.00
CA ASN A 665 -20.05 25.20 -35.08
C ASN A 665 -19.51 25.66 -36.45
N LYS A 666 -20.34 25.62 -37.49
CA LYS A 666 -19.98 25.99 -38.87
C LYS A 666 -20.55 27.34 -39.31
N LEU A 667 -20.89 28.23 -38.38
CA LEU A 667 -21.55 29.50 -38.68
C LEU A 667 -20.62 30.44 -39.44
N LYS A 668 -21.09 30.96 -40.57
CA LYS A 668 -20.36 31.96 -41.37
C LYS A 668 -20.74 33.41 -41.05
N ARG A 669 -22.00 33.65 -40.67
CA ARG A 669 -22.52 34.97 -40.32
C ARG A 669 -23.55 34.82 -39.20
N LEU A 670 -23.67 35.85 -38.36
CA LEU A 670 -24.72 35.95 -37.34
C LEU A 670 -25.83 36.90 -37.82
N PRO A 671 -27.09 36.63 -37.48
CA PRO A 671 -28.17 37.57 -37.74
C PRO A 671 -28.11 38.74 -36.74
N ARG A 672 -28.31 39.97 -37.20
CA ARG A 672 -28.28 41.19 -36.35
C ARG A 672 -29.29 41.15 -35.20
N SER A 673 -30.39 40.40 -35.35
CA SER A 673 -31.37 40.17 -34.29
C SER A 673 -30.79 39.53 -33.02
N ILE A 674 -29.56 39.00 -33.04
CA ILE A 674 -28.87 38.47 -31.87
C ILE A 674 -28.51 39.55 -30.85
N GLU A 675 -28.36 40.82 -31.26
CA GLU A 675 -28.15 41.96 -30.37
C GLU A 675 -29.31 42.11 -29.36
N LEU A 676 -30.54 41.77 -29.79
CA LEU A 676 -31.74 41.84 -28.95
C LEU A 676 -31.74 40.81 -27.81
N LEU A 677 -30.96 39.73 -27.92
CA LEU A 677 -30.79 38.78 -26.83
C LEU A 677 -29.87 39.36 -25.76
N THR A 678 -28.70 39.87 -26.16
CA THR A 678 -27.70 40.38 -25.21
C THR A 678 -28.13 41.70 -24.57
N SER A 679 -29.03 42.46 -25.18
CA SER A 679 -29.58 43.69 -24.59
C SER A 679 -30.53 43.44 -23.40
N ARG A 680 -31.04 42.22 -23.22
CA ARG A 680 -31.93 41.88 -22.09
C ARG A 680 -31.15 41.74 -20.78
N ASN A 681 -31.65 42.34 -19.70
CA ASN A 681 -31.08 42.15 -18.37
C ASN A 681 -31.21 40.72 -17.83
N SER A 682 -32.24 39.99 -18.27
CA SER A 682 -32.46 38.59 -17.89
C SER A 682 -31.59 37.58 -18.65
N PHE A 683 -30.81 38.03 -19.63
CA PHE A 683 -29.93 37.17 -20.41
C PHE A 683 -28.51 37.23 -19.83
N GLU A 684 -27.95 36.06 -19.52
CA GLU A 684 -26.72 35.89 -18.74
C GLU A 684 -25.51 35.60 -19.65
N LEU A 685 -25.64 34.66 -20.60
CA LEU A 685 -24.47 34.16 -21.33
C LEU A 685 -24.78 33.74 -22.77
N LEU A 686 -23.99 34.27 -23.71
CA LEU A 686 -23.93 33.88 -25.12
C LEU A 686 -22.53 33.36 -25.47
N ALA A 687 -22.43 32.15 -26.02
CA ALA A 687 -21.17 31.64 -26.57
C ALA A 687 -21.29 31.46 -28.09
N VAL A 688 -20.41 32.12 -28.86
CA VAL A 688 -20.39 32.11 -30.33
C VAL A 688 -19.00 31.90 -30.93
N HIS A 689 -17.95 31.79 -30.11
CA HIS A 689 -16.58 31.61 -30.56
C HIS A 689 -16.36 30.30 -31.34
N SER A 690 -15.18 30.12 -31.93
CA SER A 690 -14.82 28.90 -32.67
C SER A 690 -15.78 28.56 -33.83
N ASN A 691 -16.34 29.57 -34.48
CA ASN A 691 -17.13 29.45 -35.71
C ASN A 691 -16.34 30.02 -36.91
N PHE A 692 -16.81 29.77 -38.13
CA PHE A 692 -16.17 30.22 -39.37
C PHE A 692 -16.63 31.63 -39.80
N LEU A 693 -16.66 32.57 -38.85
CA LEU A 693 -17.24 33.90 -39.06
C LEU A 693 -16.48 34.69 -40.14
N ILE A 694 -17.22 35.21 -41.12
CA ILE A 694 -16.69 36.03 -42.22
C ILE A 694 -16.68 37.49 -41.78
N CYS A 695 -15.54 38.16 -41.97
CA CYS A 695 -15.36 39.58 -41.70
C CYS A 695 -15.30 40.39 -43.00
N ASP A 696 -16.46 40.87 -43.45
CA ASP A 696 -16.68 41.71 -44.63
C ASP A 696 -17.57 42.93 -44.27
N CYS A 697 -17.90 43.76 -45.26
CA CYS A 697 -18.72 44.96 -45.06
C CYS A 697 -20.10 44.71 -44.42
N HIS A 698 -20.65 43.49 -44.48
CA HIS A 698 -21.92 43.14 -43.86
C HIS A 698 -21.81 42.71 -42.39
N SER A 699 -20.59 42.54 -41.89
CA SER A 699 -20.29 42.08 -40.52
C SER A 699 -19.71 43.17 -39.61
N SER A 700 -19.51 44.39 -40.13
CA SER A 700 -18.94 45.53 -39.40
C SER A 700 -19.69 45.86 -38.10
N TRP A 701 -21.01 45.67 -38.08
CA TRP A 701 -21.86 45.87 -36.89
C TRP A 701 -21.44 44.99 -35.69
N MET A 702 -20.86 43.80 -35.94
CA MET A 702 -20.49 42.86 -34.88
C MET A 702 -19.38 43.42 -33.98
N LYS A 703 -18.52 44.30 -34.50
CA LYS A 703 -17.45 44.92 -33.73
C LYS A 703 -18.00 45.71 -32.53
N GLU A 704 -18.92 46.64 -32.79
CA GLU A 704 -19.52 47.49 -31.76
C GLU A 704 -20.39 46.66 -30.80
N TRP A 705 -21.14 45.70 -31.34
CA TRP A 705 -21.93 44.79 -30.53
C TRP A 705 -21.08 43.96 -29.55
N LEU A 706 -19.97 43.38 -30.00
CA LEU A 706 -19.08 42.58 -29.15
C LEU A 706 -18.43 43.42 -28.03
N LEU A 707 -18.10 44.69 -28.31
CA LEU A 707 -17.58 45.61 -27.28
C LEU A 707 -18.66 45.95 -26.25
N ASN A 708 -19.85 46.32 -26.72
CA ASN A 708 -20.95 46.78 -25.88
C ASN A 708 -21.64 45.66 -25.09
N SER A 709 -21.50 44.40 -25.50
CA SER A 709 -22.09 43.22 -24.82
C SER A 709 -21.03 42.24 -24.32
N SER A 710 -19.81 42.71 -24.07
CA SER A 710 -18.66 41.85 -23.69
C SER A 710 -18.86 41.10 -22.36
N ASP A 711 -19.64 41.65 -21.42
CA ASP A 711 -19.98 41.06 -20.13
C ASP A 711 -20.86 39.80 -20.25
N LYS A 712 -21.66 39.71 -21.32
CA LYS A 712 -22.58 38.59 -21.58
C LYS A 712 -22.04 37.61 -22.62
N ILE A 713 -20.92 37.91 -23.26
CA ILE A 713 -20.36 37.07 -24.33
C ILE A 713 -19.17 36.29 -23.78
N TYR A 714 -19.35 34.97 -23.68
CA TYR A 714 -18.33 34.07 -23.17
C TYR A 714 -17.12 34.02 -24.12
N ASP A 715 -15.92 34.22 -23.56
CA ASP A 715 -14.65 34.25 -24.28
C ASP A 715 -14.69 35.15 -25.54
N VAL A 716 -15.13 36.41 -25.37
CA VAL A 716 -15.23 37.39 -26.47
C VAL A 716 -13.93 37.50 -27.29
N GLU A 717 -12.77 37.32 -26.64
CA GLU A 717 -11.44 37.30 -27.26
C GLU A 717 -11.22 36.18 -28.30
N LYS A 718 -11.97 35.08 -28.16
CA LYS A 718 -11.91 33.94 -29.07
C LYS A 718 -12.89 34.05 -30.24
N VAL A 719 -13.71 35.11 -30.29
CA VAL A 719 -14.60 35.39 -31.42
C VAL A 719 -13.78 36.04 -32.54
N LYS A 720 -13.26 35.21 -33.45
CA LYS A 720 -12.28 35.60 -34.47
C LYS A 720 -12.83 35.56 -35.89
N CYS A 721 -12.28 36.39 -36.76
CA CYS A 721 -12.48 36.33 -38.20
C CYS A 721 -11.83 35.06 -38.77
N SER A 722 -12.61 34.16 -39.36
CA SER A 722 -12.08 32.94 -39.98
C SER A 722 -11.80 33.10 -41.47
N SER A 723 -12.46 34.04 -42.15
CA SER A 723 -12.32 34.30 -43.59
C SER A 723 -12.59 35.79 -43.87
N GLY A 724 -11.78 36.42 -44.72
CA GLY A 724 -11.79 37.87 -44.98
C GLY A 724 -10.48 38.56 -44.53
N LYS A 725 -10.30 39.84 -44.86
CA LYS A 725 -9.16 40.64 -44.37
C LYS A 725 -9.65 41.45 -43.15
N PRO A 726 -9.13 41.22 -41.93
CA PRO A 726 -8.04 40.32 -41.51
C PRO A 726 -8.54 38.95 -41.00
N THR A 727 -7.81 37.88 -41.31
CA THR A 727 -8.08 36.51 -40.79
C THR A 727 -7.33 36.27 -39.47
N GLY A 728 -7.93 35.54 -38.54
CA GLY A 728 -7.34 35.11 -37.27
C GLY A 728 -7.38 36.15 -36.14
N LYS A 729 -7.76 37.40 -36.43
CA LYS A 729 -7.93 38.46 -35.43
C LYS A 729 -9.31 38.38 -34.76
N ALA A 730 -9.39 38.80 -33.50
CA ALA A 730 -10.66 38.93 -32.79
C ALA A 730 -11.50 40.06 -33.40
N ILE A 731 -12.79 39.84 -33.66
CA ILE A 731 -13.64 40.77 -34.43
C ILE A 731 -13.68 42.16 -33.80
N TYR A 732 -13.75 42.25 -32.46
CA TYR A 732 -13.77 43.54 -31.75
C TYR A 732 -12.48 44.37 -31.95
N SER A 733 -11.35 43.71 -32.26
CA SER A 733 -10.05 44.37 -32.46
C SER A 733 -9.77 44.81 -33.91
N VAL A 734 -10.66 44.47 -34.87
CA VAL A 734 -10.46 44.77 -36.29
C VAL A 734 -10.82 46.23 -36.59
N PRO A 735 -9.97 47.02 -37.30
CA PRO A 735 -10.33 48.36 -37.77
C PRO A 735 -11.53 48.36 -38.72
N LEU A 736 -12.37 49.41 -38.69
CA LEU A 736 -13.61 49.44 -39.50
C LEU A 736 -13.31 49.45 -41.01
N GLU A 737 -12.17 50.00 -41.38
CA GLU A 737 -11.68 50.15 -42.76
C GLU A 737 -11.33 48.80 -43.39
N GLU A 738 -11.07 47.77 -42.59
CA GLU A 738 -10.76 46.42 -43.09
C GLU A 738 -12.02 45.62 -43.48
N PHE A 739 -13.22 46.02 -43.01
CA PHE A 739 -14.49 45.39 -43.36
C PHE A 739 -14.99 45.82 -44.76
N THR A 740 -14.35 45.31 -45.81
CA THR A 740 -14.64 45.65 -47.21
C THR A 740 -15.38 44.53 -47.96
N CYS A 741 -16.13 44.88 -49.02
CA CYS A 741 -16.73 43.93 -49.96
C CYS A 741 -16.20 44.21 -51.37
N GLU A 742 -15.51 43.26 -52.01
CA GLU A 742 -15.14 43.39 -53.43
C GLU A 742 -16.37 43.18 -54.32
N SER A 743 -16.64 44.12 -55.22
CA SER A 743 -17.63 44.00 -56.29
C SER A 743 -16.89 43.74 -57.60
N GLY A 744 -17.08 42.56 -58.18
CA GLY A 744 -16.50 42.22 -59.47
C GLY A 744 -16.81 40.79 -59.89
N GLU A 745 -17.80 40.64 -60.78
CA GLU A 745 -17.97 39.45 -61.60
C GLU A 745 -16.68 39.23 -62.42
N LYS A 746 -16.09 38.03 -62.34
CA LYS A 746 -15.06 37.59 -63.28
C LYS A 746 -15.67 36.62 -64.27
N THR A 747 -15.49 36.91 -65.56
CA THR A 747 -16.03 36.15 -66.68
C THR A 747 -15.28 34.80 -66.87
N PRO A 748 -15.88 33.81 -67.55
CA PRO A 748 -15.39 32.42 -67.58
C PRO A 748 -14.00 32.21 -68.21
N LYS A 749 -13.44 33.21 -68.91
CA LYS A 749 -12.11 33.12 -69.53
C LYS A 749 -10.97 33.32 -68.53
N ASP A 750 -11.19 34.13 -67.48
CA ASP A 750 -10.20 34.33 -66.42
C ASP A 750 -10.15 33.12 -65.48
N VAL A 751 -11.29 32.46 -65.25
CA VAL A 751 -11.36 31.24 -64.44
C VAL A 751 -10.57 30.10 -65.09
N LEU A 752 -10.58 29.98 -66.42
CA LEU A 752 -9.81 28.92 -67.10
C LEU A 752 -8.29 29.17 -67.03
N ILE A 753 -7.85 30.43 -67.14
CA ILE A 753 -6.44 30.81 -66.97
C ILE A 753 -6.01 30.66 -65.52
N ILE A 754 -6.84 31.08 -64.56
CA ILE A 754 -6.55 30.92 -63.13
C ILE A 754 -6.54 29.44 -62.77
N ILE A 755 -7.46 28.60 -63.27
CA ILE A 755 -7.44 27.15 -63.05
C ILE A 755 -6.18 26.54 -63.66
N SER A 756 -5.76 26.98 -64.85
CA SER A 756 -4.55 26.46 -65.50
C SER A 756 -3.27 26.88 -64.77
N ILE A 757 -3.17 28.14 -64.33
CA ILE A 757 -2.04 28.66 -63.54
C ILE A 757 -2.05 28.06 -62.13
N THR A 758 -3.22 27.92 -61.50
CA THR A 758 -3.32 27.29 -60.17
C THR A 758 -3.01 25.81 -60.27
N LEU A 759 -3.45 25.07 -61.29
CA LEU A 759 -3.04 23.68 -61.52
C LEU A 759 -1.54 23.57 -61.80
N ALA A 760 -0.96 24.49 -62.58
CA ALA A 760 0.48 24.50 -62.85
C ALA A 760 1.29 24.86 -61.59
N VAL A 761 0.86 25.84 -60.80
CA VAL A 761 1.49 26.21 -59.53
C VAL A 761 1.28 25.13 -58.49
N LEU A 762 0.11 24.49 -58.43
CA LEU A 762 -0.15 23.36 -57.55
C LEU A 762 0.69 22.17 -57.96
N LEU A 763 0.89 21.92 -59.26
CA LEU A 763 1.78 20.90 -59.77
C LEU A 763 3.24 21.22 -59.41
N VAL A 764 3.68 22.48 -59.54
CA VAL A 764 5.03 22.91 -59.13
C VAL A 764 5.21 22.83 -57.62
N ILE A 765 4.19 23.16 -56.82
CA ILE A 765 4.22 23.00 -55.36
C ILE A 765 4.19 21.52 -54.99
N CYS A 766 3.38 20.70 -55.65
CA CYS A 766 3.35 19.25 -55.44
C CYS A 766 4.68 18.63 -55.84
N ILE A 767 5.30 19.07 -56.92
CA ILE A 767 6.65 18.64 -57.32
C ILE A 767 7.68 19.18 -56.32
N ALA A 768 7.57 20.41 -55.84
CA ALA A 768 8.50 20.98 -54.86
C ALA A 768 8.37 20.30 -53.49
N VAL A 769 7.16 19.99 -53.04
CA VAL A 769 6.86 19.23 -51.82
C VAL A 769 7.29 17.79 -52.02
N PHE A 770 7.03 17.18 -53.17
CA PHE A 770 7.51 15.84 -53.49
C PHE A 770 9.05 15.81 -53.52
N LEU A 771 9.70 16.81 -54.11
CA LEU A 771 11.15 16.96 -54.11
C LEU A 771 11.68 17.24 -52.70
N LEU A 772 10.98 18.01 -51.86
CA LEU A 772 11.32 18.24 -50.45
C LEU A 772 11.20 16.93 -49.65
N VAL A 773 10.08 16.23 -49.78
CA VAL A 773 9.86 14.93 -49.13
C VAL A 773 10.85 13.90 -49.66
N TYR A 774 11.22 13.95 -50.94
CA TYR A 774 12.20 13.05 -51.55
C TYR A 774 13.64 13.36 -51.11
N PHE A 775 14.07 14.63 -51.12
CA PHE A 775 15.40 15.05 -50.67
C PHE A 775 15.59 14.84 -49.16
N PHE A 776 14.57 15.14 -48.36
CA PHE A 776 14.60 14.99 -46.89
C PHE A 776 13.91 13.72 -46.41
N ARG A 777 13.73 12.71 -47.29
CA ARG A 777 12.98 11.47 -46.99
C ARG A 777 13.43 10.76 -45.72
N GLY A 778 14.72 10.76 -45.42
CA GLY A 778 15.26 10.13 -44.21
C GLY A 778 14.89 10.89 -42.95
N GLU A 779 15.07 12.20 -42.95
CA GLU A 779 14.77 13.06 -41.80
C GLU A 779 13.27 13.15 -41.50
N MET A 780 12.44 13.14 -42.55
CA MET A 780 10.99 13.08 -42.42
C MET A 780 10.50 11.77 -41.78
N LYS A 781 11.12 10.61 -42.09
CA LYS A 781 10.76 9.32 -41.47
C LYS A 781 11.02 9.34 -39.95
N VAL A 782 12.16 9.87 -39.53
CA VAL A 782 12.53 10.00 -38.11
C VAL A 782 11.57 10.93 -37.38
N LEU A 783 11.22 12.07 -37.99
CA LEU A 783 10.35 13.08 -37.39
C LEU A 783 8.90 12.58 -37.26
N LEU A 784 8.41 11.80 -38.23
CA LEU A 784 7.11 11.13 -38.17
C LEU A 784 7.04 10.09 -37.05
N TYR A 785 8.12 9.33 -36.83
CA TYR A 785 8.17 8.38 -35.72
C TYR A 785 8.22 9.09 -34.37
N THR A 786 9.12 10.05 -34.16
CA THR A 786 9.28 10.67 -32.84
C THR A 786 8.08 11.50 -32.39
N ASN A 787 7.33 12.09 -33.33
CA ASN A 787 6.19 12.95 -32.98
C ASN A 787 4.82 12.26 -33.11
N PHE A 788 4.69 11.25 -33.99
CA PHE A 788 3.41 10.60 -34.28
C PHE A 788 3.44 9.07 -34.11
N ASN A 789 4.55 8.48 -33.65
CA ASN A 789 4.75 7.03 -33.47
C ASN A 789 4.47 6.20 -34.75
N TRP A 790 4.64 6.83 -35.92
CA TRP A 790 4.37 6.22 -37.22
C TRP A 790 5.68 5.86 -37.93
N HIS A 791 5.85 4.58 -38.25
CA HIS A 791 7.02 4.05 -38.97
C HIS A 791 6.62 3.77 -40.44
N PRO A 792 7.00 4.61 -41.41
CA PRO A 792 6.46 4.52 -42.77
C PRO A 792 7.09 3.37 -43.56
N PHE A 793 6.42 2.22 -43.58
CA PHE A 793 6.64 1.07 -44.49
C PHE A 793 8.05 0.43 -44.52
N ASP A 794 8.98 0.83 -43.65
CA ASP A 794 10.34 0.24 -43.53
C ASP A 794 10.52 -0.64 -42.29
N ARG A 795 9.44 -0.97 -41.56
CA ARG A 795 9.58 -1.63 -40.27
C ARG A 795 9.84 -3.13 -40.46
N VAL A 796 11.00 -3.60 -40.00
CA VAL A 796 11.32 -5.03 -39.88
C VAL A 796 10.44 -5.65 -38.79
N ASP A 797 9.91 -6.84 -39.04
CA ASP A 797 9.05 -7.55 -38.09
C ASP A 797 9.88 -8.06 -36.89
N ASP A 798 9.88 -7.29 -35.80
CA ASP A 798 10.58 -7.60 -34.56
C ASP A 798 9.67 -8.26 -33.52
N SER A 799 8.60 -8.91 -33.98
CA SER A 799 7.56 -9.48 -33.11
C SER A 799 7.94 -10.79 -32.41
N ASP A 800 9.15 -11.33 -32.65
CA ASP A 800 9.61 -12.58 -32.06
C ASP A 800 9.52 -12.54 -30.53
N PRO A 801 8.55 -13.26 -29.92
CA PRO A 801 8.34 -13.19 -28.49
C PRO A 801 9.42 -13.96 -27.71
N SER A 802 10.21 -14.83 -28.38
CA SER A 802 11.27 -15.65 -27.78
C SER A 802 12.52 -14.85 -27.36
N LYS A 803 12.68 -13.63 -27.88
CA LYS A 803 13.81 -12.76 -27.55
C LYS A 803 13.61 -12.10 -26.18
N LEU A 804 14.59 -12.28 -25.29
CA LEU A 804 14.55 -11.77 -23.92
C LEU A 804 14.89 -10.27 -23.84
N TYR A 805 15.78 -9.80 -24.70
CA TYR A 805 16.28 -8.43 -24.72
C TYR A 805 15.89 -7.70 -26.00
N ASP A 806 15.60 -6.41 -25.89
CA ASP A 806 15.32 -5.54 -27.04
C ASP A 806 16.60 -5.17 -27.78
N ALA A 807 17.72 -4.99 -27.07
CA ALA A 807 19.04 -4.80 -27.68
C ALA A 807 20.19 -5.30 -26.80
N PHE A 808 21.25 -5.82 -27.42
CA PHE A 808 22.55 -6.10 -26.79
C PHE A 808 23.55 -5.00 -27.16
N ILE A 809 24.26 -4.43 -26.17
CA ILE A 809 25.27 -3.39 -26.41
C ILE A 809 26.67 -3.97 -26.27
N SER A 810 27.46 -3.85 -27.34
CA SER A 810 28.87 -4.21 -27.44
C SER A 810 29.72 -2.94 -27.44
N TYR A 811 30.69 -2.87 -26.53
CA TYR A 811 31.52 -1.68 -26.30
C TYR A 811 32.88 -2.05 -25.66
N SER A 812 33.89 -1.19 -25.77
CA SER A 812 35.19 -1.40 -25.11
C SER A 812 35.09 -1.08 -23.62
N SER A 813 35.88 -1.76 -22.78
CA SER A 813 35.94 -1.46 -21.34
C SER A 813 36.31 0.00 -21.04
N HIS A 814 36.99 0.68 -21.97
CA HIS A 814 37.36 2.09 -21.86
C HIS A 814 36.19 3.06 -22.11
N ASP A 815 35.16 2.63 -22.84
CA ASP A 815 33.97 3.43 -23.14
C ASP A 815 32.84 3.20 -22.12
N ARG A 816 33.10 2.40 -21.08
CA ARG A 816 32.11 1.96 -20.09
C ARG A 816 31.36 3.11 -19.44
N GLU A 817 32.04 4.19 -19.11
CA GLU A 817 31.44 5.32 -18.41
C GLU A 817 30.33 5.98 -19.25
N TRP A 818 30.61 6.26 -20.53
CA TRP A 818 29.62 6.83 -21.43
C TRP A 818 28.49 5.82 -21.73
N VAL A 819 28.81 4.54 -21.94
CA VAL A 819 27.79 3.53 -22.26
C VAL A 819 26.81 3.32 -21.11
N HIS A 820 27.27 3.28 -19.85
CA HIS A 820 26.36 3.12 -18.71
C HIS A 820 25.58 4.39 -18.40
N ASN A 821 26.26 5.54 -18.33
CA ASN A 821 25.65 6.79 -17.85
C ASN A 821 24.80 7.51 -18.92
N GLU A 822 25.13 7.37 -20.20
CA GLU A 822 24.39 8.05 -21.27
C GLU A 822 23.54 7.07 -22.07
N LEU A 823 24.13 6.03 -22.66
CA LEU A 823 23.43 5.16 -23.61
C LEU A 823 22.43 4.22 -22.92
N LYS A 824 22.90 3.40 -21.98
CA LYS A 824 22.07 2.41 -21.27
C LYS A 824 21.02 3.09 -20.40
N GLN A 825 21.41 4.08 -19.60
CA GLN A 825 20.50 4.78 -18.71
C GLN A 825 19.32 5.41 -19.46
N LYS A 826 19.58 6.15 -20.57
CA LYS A 826 18.49 6.76 -21.36
C LYS A 826 17.57 5.76 -22.05
N LEU A 827 18.08 4.57 -22.40
CA LEU A 827 17.26 3.52 -23.00
C LEU A 827 16.41 2.79 -21.94
N GLU A 828 16.96 2.51 -20.76
CA GLU A 828 16.23 1.89 -19.65
C GLU A 828 15.22 2.86 -18.99
N GLU A 829 15.45 4.18 -19.02
CA GLU A 829 14.54 5.23 -18.51
C GLU A 829 13.49 5.71 -19.54
N ASN A 830 13.52 5.20 -20.77
CA ASN A 830 12.54 5.56 -21.80
C ASN A 830 11.11 5.13 -21.39
N ASP A 831 10.07 5.80 -21.90
CA ASP A 831 8.67 5.39 -21.72
C ASP A 831 8.08 4.93 -23.06
N PRO A 832 7.89 3.60 -23.30
CA PRO A 832 8.16 2.46 -22.41
C PRO A 832 9.67 2.10 -22.33
N PRO A 833 10.12 1.43 -21.25
CA PRO A 833 11.54 1.15 -21.02
C PRO A 833 12.05 0.01 -21.91
N TYR A 834 13.29 0.13 -22.43
CA TYR A 834 13.94 -0.91 -23.21
C TYR A 834 14.66 -1.93 -22.32
N ARG A 835 14.55 -3.22 -22.65
CA ARG A 835 15.35 -4.28 -22.00
C ARG A 835 16.70 -4.43 -22.70
N ILE A 836 17.74 -3.87 -22.08
CA ILE A 836 19.09 -3.85 -22.65
C ILE A 836 19.93 -4.99 -22.06
N CYS A 837 20.77 -5.65 -22.86
CA CYS A 837 21.78 -6.63 -22.43
C CYS A 837 23.19 -6.00 -22.52
N VAL A 838 24.02 -6.17 -21.48
CA VAL A 838 25.43 -5.71 -21.45
C VAL A 838 26.35 -6.77 -20.84
N HIS A 839 27.57 -6.89 -21.37
CA HIS A 839 28.48 -7.99 -21.05
C HIS A 839 28.95 -8.03 -19.58
N ASP A 840 28.96 -6.89 -18.89
CA ASP A 840 29.42 -6.77 -17.50
C ASP A 840 28.34 -7.11 -16.47
N ARG A 841 27.07 -7.17 -16.88
CA ARG A 841 25.93 -7.54 -16.03
C ARG A 841 25.36 -8.91 -16.36
N ASP A 842 25.26 -9.24 -17.64
CA ASP A 842 24.38 -10.31 -18.13
C ASP A 842 25.13 -11.58 -18.59
N PHE A 843 26.48 -11.58 -18.57
CA PHE A 843 27.27 -12.78 -18.89
C PHE A 843 27.29 -13.79 -17.73
N GLU A 844 27.15 -15.08 -18.08
CA GLU A 844 27.17 -16.16 -17.09
C GLU A 844 28.60 -16.44 -16.60
N VAL A 845 28.78 -16.39 -15.27
CA VAL A 845 30.09 -16.60 -14.63
C VAL A 845 30.52 -18.05 -14.80
N GLY A 846 31.68 -18.28 -15.41
CA GLY A 846 32.26 -19.61 -15.62
C GLY A 846 32.03 -20.22 -17.00
N ALA A 847 31.19 -19.61 -17.84
CA ALA A 847 31.05 -19.99 -19.25
C ALA A 847 32.12 -19.33 -20.13
N PRO A 848 32.55 -19.96 -21.25
CA PRO A 848 33.45 -19.33 -22.21
C PRO A 848 32.89 -18.00 -22.72
N ILE A 849 33.72 -16.95 -22.75
CA ILE A 849 33.32 -15.59 -23.19
C ILE A 849 32.72 -15.62 -24.60
N HIS A 850 33.27 -16.46 -25.49
CA HIS A 850 32.76 -16.70 -26.83
C HIS A 850 31.28 -17.14 -26.84
N ASP A 851 30.91 -18.07 -25.95
CA ASP A 851 29.55 -18.61 -25.91
C ASP A 851 28.58 -17.60 -25.26
N ASN A 852 29.05 -16.84 -24.28
CA ASN A 852 28.31 -15.71 -23.69
C ASN A 852 27.98 -14.64 -24.75
N ILE A 853 28.91 -14.35 -25.66
CA ILE A 853 28.70 -13.42 -26.77
C ILE A 853 27.64 -13.96 -27.74
N ILE A 854 27.79 -15.20 -28.21
CA ILE A 854 26.85 -15.81 -29.16
C ILE A 854 25.44 -15.89 -28.56
N ASN A 855 25.33 -16.28 -27.29
CA ASN A 855 24.04 -16.34 -26.60
C ASN A 855 23.41 -14.96 -26.43
N SER A 856 24.19 -13.93 -26.10
CA SER A 856 23.69 -12.54 -25.97
C SER A 856 23.19 -11.99 -27.30
N VAL A 857 23.90 -12.29 -28.40
CA VAL A 857 23.47 -11.97 -29.77
C VAL A 857 22.19 -12.74 -30.13
N ASN A 858 22.10 -14.03 -29.85
CA ASN A 858 20.92 -14.83 -30.20
C ASN A 858 19.68 -14.50 -29.36
N ARG A 859 19.83 -14.01 -28.12
CA ARG A 859 18.72 -13.67 -27.21
C ARG A 859 18.20 -12.24 -27.37
N SER A 860 18.84 -11.42 -28.21
CA SER A 860 18.49 -10.01 -28.42
C SER A 860 17.82 -9.77 -29.78
N LYS A 861 16.94 -8.76 -29.87
CA LYS A 861 16.28 -8.37 -31.14
C LYS A 861 17.17 -7.50 -32.03
N ARG A 862 18.09 -6.74 -31.44
CA ARG A 862 19.08 -5.91 -32.12
C ARG A 862 20.42 -5.96 -31.38
N MET A 863 21.49 -5.61 -32.08
CA MET A 863 22.79 -5.38 -31.49
C MET A 863 23.25 -3.95 -31.76
N ILE A 864 23.64 -3.23 -30.71
CA ILE A 864 24.23 -1.89 -30.78
C ILE A 864 25.73 -2.04 -30.56
N MET A 865 26.53 -1.57 -31.51
CA MET A 865 27.98 -1.60 -31.40
C MET A 865 28.55 -0.20 -31.31
N VAL A 866 29.31 0.05 -30.25
CA VAL A 866 29.96 1.34 -30.00
C VAL A 866 31.39 1.28 -30.53
N LEU A 867 31.59 1.78 -31.75
CA LEU A 867 32.88 1.78 -32.42
C LEU A 867 33.70 3.02 -31.98
N SER A 868 34.75 2.77 -31.20
CA SER A 868 35.77 3.73 -30.75
C SER A 868 37.18 3.24 -31.14
N ASP A 869 38.21 4.09 -31.03
CA ASP A 869 39.61 3.65 -31.23
C ASP A 869 40.01 2.53 -30.25
N SER A 870 39.48 2.57 -29.02
CA SER A 870 39.67 1.52 -28.01
C SER A 870 38.90 0.23 -28.30
N PHE A 871 37.83 0.29 -29.10
CA PHE A 871 37.07 -0.87 -29.55
C PHE A 871 37.85 -1.64 -30.63
N LEU A 872 38.41 -0.94 -31.61
CA LEU A 872 39.16 -1.54 -32.73
C LEU A 872 40.43 -2.28 -32.28
N LYS A 873 41.03 -1.85 -31.17
CA LYS A 873 42.22 -2.49 -30.57
C LYS A 873 41.90 -3.76 -29.76
N SER A 874 40.62 -4.05 -29.49
CA SER A 874 40.20 -5.18 -28.65
C SER A 874 39.86 -6.40 -29.51
N GLU A 875 40.63 -7.49 -29.34
CA GLU A 875 40.37 -8.76 -30.03
C GLU A 875 38.98 -9.32 -29.71
N TRP A 876 38.51 -9.16 -28.48
CA TRP A 876 37.18 -9.62 -28.06
C TRP A 876 36.06 -8.84 -28.75
N CYS A 877 36.20 -7.52 -28.87
CA CYS A 877 35.22 -6.66 -29.52
C CYS A 877 35.14 -6.92 -31.03
N MET A 878 36.28 -7.23 -31.66
CA MET A 878 36.30 -7.66 -33.07
C MET A 878 35.67 -9.04 -33.28
N LEU A 879 35.75 -9.94 -32.30
CA LEU A 879 35.05 -11.22 -32.33
C LEU A 879 33.52 -11.03 -32.23
N GLU A 880 33.05 -10.12 -31.36
CA GLU A 880 31.64 -9.71 -31.28
C GLU A 880 31.15 -9.11 -32.61
N PHE A 881 31.95 -8.27 -33.27
CA PHE A 881 31.64 -7.70 -34.59
C PHE A 881 31.48 -8.78 -35.65
N ARG A 882 32.40 -9.74 -35.72
CA ARG A 882 32.33 -10.86 -36.69
C ARG A 882 31.10 -11.74 -36.47
N ALA A 883 30.77 -12.06 -35.22
CA ALA A 883 29.57 -12.83 -34.89
C ALA A 883 28.28 -12.10 -35.32
N ALA A 884 28.22 -10.78 -35.08
CA ALA A 884 27.10 -9.95 -35.49
C ALA A 884 26.99 -9.81 -37.02
N HIS A 885 28.12 -9.58 -37.69
CA HIS A 885 28.19 -9.46 -39.15
C HIS A 885 27.74 -10.76 -39.83
N HIS A 886 28.18 -11.91 -39.32
CA HIS A 886 27.74 -13.21 -39.80
C HIS A 886 26.22 -13.40 -39.66
N LYS A 887 25.63 -12.95 -38.53
CA LYS A 887 24.18 -13.01 -38.30
C LYS A 887 23.41 -12.13 -39.28
N VAL A 888 23.88 -10.91 -39.55
CA VAL A 888 23.29 -9.99 -40.55
C VAL A 888 23.28 -10.64 -41.94
N LEU A 889 24.38 -11.30 -42.33
CA LEU A 889 24.49 -12.00 -43.60
C LEU A 889 23.57 -13.23 -43.70
N GLN A 890 23.42 -14.00 -42.60
CA GLN A 890 22.53 -15.16 -42.55
C GLN A 890 21.05 -14.77 -42.62
N ASP A 891 20.62 -13.82 -41.78
CA ASP A 891 19.20 -13.50 -41.60
C ASP A 891 18.69 -12.49 -42.65
N LYS A 892 19.59 -11.85 -43.42
CA LYS A 892 19.28 -10.76 -44.38
C LYS A 892 18.47 -9.61 -43.76
N THR A 893 18.67 -9.34 -42.47
CA THR A 893 17.98 -8.28 -41.72
C THR A 893 18.98 -7.28 -41.16
N ASN A 894 18.59 -6.01 -41.09
CA ASN A 894 19.37 -4.92 -40.47
C ASN A 894 19.39 -5.05 -38.93
N TYR A 895 20.08 -6.08 -38.45
CA TYR A 895 20.15 -6.47 -37.04
C TYR A 895 21.17 -5.65 -36.24
N LEU A 896 22.24 -5.18 -36.91
CA LEU A 896 23.37 -4.49 -36.29
C LEU A 896 23.28 -2.96 -36.50
N ILE A 897 23.33 -2.21 -35.40
CA ILE A 897 23.34 -0.74 -35.33
C ILE A 897 24.72 -0.30 -34.87
N ILE A 898 25.44 0.48 -35.70
CA ILE A 898 26.77 0.98 -35.35
C ILE A 898 26.68 2.43 -34.87
N ILE A 899 27.25 2.71 -33.70
CA ILE A 899 27.46 4.04 -33.13
C ILE A 899 28.94 4.38 -33.29
N LEU A 900 29.25 5.46 -34.01
CA LEU A 900 30.62 5.91 -34.27
C LEU A 900 31.02 7.03 -33.30
N PHE A 901 32.10 6.82 -32.55
CA PHE A 901 32.72 7.84 -31.68
C PHE A 901 33.66 8.76 -32.45
N GLU A 902 33.91 9.96 -31.92
CA GLU A 902 34.83 10.93 -32.54
C GLU A 902 36.27 10.39 -32.61
N GLY A 903 36.98 10.69 -33.71
CA GLY A 903 38.43 10.50 -33.81
C GLY A 903 38.92 9.21 -34.49
N ILE A 904 38.04 8.39 -35.08
CA ILE A 904 38.47 7.22 -35.86
C ILE A 904 38.90 7.64 -37.28
N ASP A 905 40.17 7.42 -37.63
CA ASP A 905 40.65 7.59 -39.01
C ASP A 905 40.12 6.43 -39.88
N PRO A 906 39.33 6.71 -40.94
CA PRO A 906 38.80 5.68 -41.83
C PRO A 906 39.86 4.76 -42.42
N ASN A 907 41.12 5.20 -42.52
CA ASN A 907 42.21 4.39 -43.06
C ASN A 907 42.68 3.28 -42.09
N SER A 908 42.45 3.45 -40.78
CA SER A 908 42.86 2.51 -39.72
C SER A 908 41.97 1.28 -39.57
N LEU A 909 40.81 1.28 -40.23
CA LEU A 909 39.85 0.18 -40.19
C LEU A 909 40.29 -0.99 -41.10
N ASP A 910 39.99 -2.22 -40.70
CA ASP A 910 40.17 -3.40 -41.54
C ASP A 910 39.17 -3.41 -42.71
N ASP A 911 39.51 -4.15 -43.77
CA ASP A 911 38.73 -4.13 -45.02
C ASP A 911 37.27 -4.59 -44.83
N GLU A 912 37.02 -5.49 -43.87
CA GLU A 912 35.67 -5.97 -43.54
C GLU A 912 34.84 -4.87 -42.86
N THR A 913 35.39 -4.16 -41.88
CA THR A 913 34.68 -3.04 -41.22
C THR A 913 34.49 -1.85 -42.16
N LYS A 914 35.47 -1.55 -43.02
CA LYS A 914 35.32 -0.55 -44.10
C LYS A 914 34.20 -0.93 -45.05
N LEU A 915 34.13 -2.19 -45.47
CA LEU A 915 33.07 -2.67 -46.35
C LEU A 915 31.70 -2.56 -45.68
N TYR A 916 31.59 -2.87 -44.39
CA TYR A 916 30.33 -2.73 -43.67
C TYR A 916 29.89 -1.27 -43.49
N LEU A 917 30.80 -0.37 -43.10
CA LEU A 917 30.50 1.05 -42.92
C LEU A 917 30.19 1.78 -44.24
N THR A 918 30.73 1.30 -45.37
CA THR A 918 30.41 1.84 -46.69
C THR A 918 29.08 1.34 -47.24
N THR A 919 28.60 0.18 -46.77
CA THR A 919 27.36 -0.44 -47.25
C THR A 919 26.16 -0.24 -46.31
N ASN A 920 26.39 0.06 -45.03
CA ASN A 920 25.34 0.23 -44.02
C ASN A 920 25.37 1.60 -43.34
N THR A 921 24.22 2.03 -42.83
CA THR A 921 24.08 3.34 -42.17
C THR A 921 24.59 3.26 -40.73
N TYR A 922 25.51 4.14 -40.35
CA TYR A 922 26.01 4.27 -38.97
C TYR A 922 25.52 5.59 -38.32
N LEU A 923 25.52 5.63 -36.98
CA LEU A 923 25.07 6.77 -36.19
C LEU A 923 26.26 7.45 -35.51
N SER A 924 26.63 8.65 -35.96
CA SER A 924 27.64 9.45 -35.28
C SER A 924 27.07 10.08 -34.00
N VAL A 925 27.79 9.96 -32.88
CA VAL A 925 27.41 10.58 -31.59
C VAL A 925 27.34 12.11 -31.69
N THR A 926 28.09 12.71 -32.61
CA THR A 926 28.12 14.17 -32.86
C THR A 926 26.90 14.70 -33.60
N ASN A 927 26.06 13.81 -34.13
CA ASN A 927 24.90 14.21 -34.90
C ASN A 927 23.85 14.84 -33.98
N LYS A 928 23.38 16.06 -34.29
CA LYS A 928 22.33 16.76 -33.52
C LYS A 928 21.06 15.94 -33.33
N TRP A 929 20.77 14.97 -34.22
CA TRP A 929 19.58 14.12 -34.17
C TRP A 929 19.90 12.67 -33.76
N PHE A 930 21.09 12.42 -33.19
CA PHE A 930 21.56 11.10 -32.77
C PHE A 930 20.50 10.28 -32.03
N TRP A 931 19.93 10.80 -30.95
CA TRP A 931 18.93 10.10 -30.13
C TRP A 931 17.65 9.74 -30.89
N LYS A 932 17.16 10.66 -31.74
CA LYS A 932 15.96 10.42 -32.55
C LYS A 932 16.19 9.32 -33.58
N LYS A 933 17.37 9.30 -34.21
CA LYS A 933 17.77 8.28 -35.17
C LYS A 933 18.03 6.92 -34.52
N LEU A 934 18.59 6.91 -33.31
CA LEU A 934 18.78 5.70 -32.51
C LEU A 934 17.43 5.06 -32.15
N LEU A 935 16.49 5.85 -31.59
CA LEU A 935 15.16 5.35 -31.24
C LEU A 935 14.35 4.87 -32.46
N TYR A 936 14.53 5.51 -33.62
CA TYR A 936 13.93 5.03 -34.89
C TYR A 936 14.48 3.66 -35.32
N SER A 937 15.74 3.35 -35.00
CA SER A 937 16.41 2.12 -35.42
C SER A 937 16.19 0.94 -34.45
N LEU A 938 15.65 1.20 -33.26
CA LEU A 938 15.39 0.20 -32.21
C LEU A 938 14.00 -0.44 -32.35
N PRO A 939 13.81 -1.68 -31.87
CA PRO A 939 12.51 -2.34 -31.89
C PRO A 939 11.53 -1.65 -30.94
N LYS A 940 10.22 -1.91 -31.03
CA LYS A 940 9.29 -1.36 -30.02
C LYS A 940 9.48 -2.10 -28.69
N PRO A 941 9.66 -1.38 -27.56
CA PRO A 941 9.76 -2.00 -26.25
C PRO A 941 8.42 -2.66 -25.87
N LYS A 942 8.49 -3.84 -25.25
CA LYS A 942 7.29 -4.53 -24.73
C LYS A 942 6.79 -3.78 -23.49
N LEU A 943 5.51 -3.41 -23.47
CA LEU A 943 4.83 -2.99 -22.24
C LEU A 943 4.74 -4.20 -21.31
N ASP A 944 5.25 -4.08 -20.08
CA ASP A 944 5.14 -5.14 -19.07
C ASP A 944 3.67 -5.29 -18.65
N SER A 945 2.96 -6.20 -19.31
CA SER A 945 1.68 -6.73 -18.84
C SER A 945 1.95 -7.64 -17.64
N ARG A 946 2.04 -7.04 -16.45
CA ARG A 946 1.91 -7.73 -15.15
C ARG A 946 0.47 -7.80 -14.63
N GLU A 947 -0.48 -7.67 -15.54
CA GLU A 947 -1.88 -8.09 -15.42
C GLU A 947 -2.18 -8.86 -16.73
N ASP A 948 -2.92 -9.97 -16.67
CA ASP A 948 -3.17 -10.96 -17.74
C ASP A 948 -2.24 -12.19 -17.82
N ILE A 949 -1.94 -12.81 -16.66
CA ILE A 949 -1.76 -14.28 -16.61
C ILE A 949 -2.63 -14.83 -15.47
N ASP A 950 -3.94 -14.79 -15.69
CA ASP A 950 -4.85 -15.81 -15.14
C ASP A 950 -6.13 -15.82 -15.99
N GLY A 951 -6.28 -16.88 -16.78
CA GLY A 951 -7.50 -17.15 -17.56
C GLY A 951 -7.43 -16.77 -19.04
N ASP A 952 -6.82 -17.63 -19.85
CA ASP A 952 -7.64 -18.44 -20.76
C ASP A 952 -6.82 -19.48 -21.57
N ILE A 953 -7.31 -20.73 -21.46
CA ILE A 953 -7.41 -21.72 -22.54
C ILE A 953 -6.16 -22.55 -22.86
N ASN A 954 -6.09 -23.67 -22.14
CA ASN A 954 -5.95 -25.00 -22.73
C ASN A 954 -6.73 -25.10 -24.05
N LEU A 955 -6.04 -25.21 -25.20
CA LEU A 955 -6.38 -26.08 -26.34
C LEU A 955 -5.50 -25.71 -27.54
N GLN A 956 -4.37 -26.40 -27.68
CA GLN A 956 -3.93 -27.07 -28.91
C GLN A 956 -2.51 -27.59 -28.73
N TYR A 957 -2.24 -28.75 -29.33
CA TYR A 957 -1.02 -29.56 -29.26
C TYR A 957 -0.88 -30.46 -28.04
N LEU A 958 -1.55 -31.62 -28.12
CA LEU A 958 -0.91 -32.94 -28.11
C LEU A 958 -1.97 -34.01 -28.41
N GLN A 959 -2.23 -34.19 -29.72
CA GLN A 959 -2.67 -35.48 -30.26
C GLN A 959 -1.50 -36.01 -31.10
N GLY A 960 -1.11 -37.24 -30.82
CA GLY A 960 -0.12 -37.98 -31.57
C GLY A 960 1.14 -38.26 -30.77
N TYR A 961 1.06 -39.21 -29.84
CA TYR A 961 2.02 -40.32 -29.71
C TYR A 961 1.43 -41.33 -28.74
N GLU A 962 0.76 -42.34 -29.29
CA GLU A 962 0.65 -43.66 -28.66
C GLU A 962 2.03 -44.31 -28.70
N ASN A 963 2.54 -44.77 -27.54
CA ASN A 963 2.88 -46.18 -27.31
C ASN A 963 3.65 -46.36 -25.98
N GLU A 964 3.11 -47.29 -25.18
CA GLU A 964 3.84 -48.37 -24.47
C GLU A 964 4.89 -47.96 -23.41
N THR A 965 4.53 -47.97 -22.11
CA THR A 965 4.60 -49.08 -21.12
C THR A 965 5.91 -49.19 -20.34
N GLU A 966 5.73 -49.27 -19.01
CA GLU A 966 6.52 -49.99 -18.00
C GLU A 966 7.94 -49.49 -17.64
N LEU A 967 8.06 -48.79 -16.50
CA LEU A 967 8.55 -49.34 -15.21
C LEU A 967 8.46 -48.32 -14.06
#